data_AF-A0A652KKZ0-F1
#
_entry.id   AF-A0A652KKZ0-F1
#
_cell.length_a   1.000
_cell.length_b   1.000
_cell.length_c   1.000
_cell.angle_alpha   90.00
_cell.angle_beta   90.00
_cell.angle_gamma   90.00
#
_symmetry.space_group_name_H-M   'P 1'
#
loop_
_entity.id
_entity.type
_entity.pdbx_description
1 polymer ?
#
loop_
_entity_poly.entity_id
_entity_poly.type
_entity_poly.pdbx_seq_one_letter_code
_entity_poly.pdbx_strand_id
1 'polypeptide(L)'
;MKSPARRPRLAVIVANGITGDSRVQKTAVAAARDGWDVTLIGRSDTKRVQRSRMGPIDVVRVPVTTEYVRSVKARRNQSLRGSLTQFRIQDQAALSHYRASYRAWVRQTSAETTWSGAPRRASLKAVLRARRAVYKLRVRAFKWEQRRSPKEPEPVRDWRLDWPQLVDLDLAFGPVIEELKPDVIHANDSTMIVTAARSAARLRASGHRCVWLYDAHEYVRGVEWPNARQAYALPAAEAEFIGRADAVVTVSPQLAELLKNDHDLPELPLVVGNSPVREVIGSGSVRQSVREVCGLGPEVPLMVYSGWLGPERGVDAVIDGLPELPGVHLALVCSRVTPLLEQLLATAETLGVRDRIHLVPYVSPHEVADYLSSADLGLTPFRRVPNCEVSLPTKVSEYLQARLPLVTSDVRVIKAYVEEKGLGEVFTWDDPTTFVAAASRALKRRSELAEAITEDVLKELSWEQQSAGLLELYRTLSKKTPPVPVAEIPWTVQETPGAARIGSSSGKPGVPVWTSLGSTPVKLGIGPANYAGQGAAFAQAVSQANPDVSVEVVMNQRADTFDYPADVYVDASRLGELDIQLEQVKRIVGRYSHLIVDAFMPVFGRLNGETIAGDLAALRKARVKVALLSHGSDIRHPDRHLERHEYSLFRDAPEGIAEKLRAKAETNRRIADESGLPLFVTTPDLLDDLPAAKWAPLVVDVASWVSEAPVMERKRPIVLHAPSKRWTKGTDRIMPVLTELHDSGLIDFRLAEDIPWAEMQALVKESDLVLDQFTTGSYGTFAVEAMAAGKPVIGYISDAVKATTNGELPVVGATPATLRDVLDSLIEDREGTAAIGRASVEFARTYHDGRWTAQVLSGFLK
;
A
#
# COMPACT_ATOMS: atom_id res chain seq x y z
N MET A 1 11.05 -8.11 47.66
CA MET A 1 11.23 -8.49 46.24
C MET A 1 11.90 -7.34 45.51
N LYS A 2 13.08 -7.54 44.90
CA LYS A 2 13.72 -6.52 44.05
C LYS A 2 12.84 -6.31 42.81
N SER A 3 12.54 -5.06 42.44
CA SER A 3 11.84 -4.72 41.20
C SER A 3 12.60 -5.35 40.01
N PRO A 4 11.92 -6.00 39.03
CA PRO A 4 12.61 -6.62 37.91
C PRO A 4 13.46 -5.58 37.17
N ALA A 5 14.74 -5.87 36.94
CA ALA A 5 15.65 -4.97 36.26
C ALA A 5 15.11 -4.62 34.87
N ARG A 6 15.06 -3.32 34.53
CA ARG A 6 14.61 -2.83 33.22
C ARG A 6 15.52 -3.40 32.13
N ARG A 7 14.93 -4.08 31.13
CA ARG A 7 15.64 -4.62 29.97
C ARG A 7 16.29 -3.47 29.15
N PRO A 8 17.50 -3.69 28.60
CA PRO A 8 18.12 -2.70 27.73
C PRO A 8 17.34 -2.59 26.41
N ARG A 9 17.19 -1.35 25.92
CA ARG A 9 16.37 -1.04 24.74
C ARG A 9 17.19 -0.95 23.47
N LEU A 10 16.77 -1.65 22.43
CA LEU A 10 17.37 -1.60 21.09
C LEU A 10 16.34 -1.06 20.09
N ALA A 11 16.67 0.04 19.41
CA ALA A 11 15.91 0.51 18.26
C ALA A 11 16.62 0.08 16.97
N VAL A 12 15.98 -0.74 16.15
CA VAL A 12 16.49 -1.11 14.82
C VAL A 12 15.69 -0.32 13.80
N ILE A 13 16.36 0.55 13.04
CA ILE A 13 15.69 1.50 12.14
C ILE A 13 16.05 1.23 10.68
N VAL A 14 15.06 1.37 9.80
CA VAL A 14 15.19 1.19 8.35
C VAL A 14 14.23 2.13 7.61
N ALA A 15 14.62 2.63 6.43
CA ALA A 15 13.80 3.57 5.65
C ALA A 15 12.67 2.92 4.83
N ASN A 16 12.57 1.59 4.84
CA ASN A 16 11.56 0.80 4.12
C ASN A 16 10.41 0.36 5.05
N GLY A 17 9.45 -0.40 4.52
CA GLY A 17 8.26 -0.83 5.27
C GLY A 17 8.48 -1.99 6.25
N ILE A 18 9.70 -2.44 6.52
CA ILE A 18 10.07 -3.63 7.32
C ILE A 18 9.64 -4.97 6.67
N THR A 19 8.42 -5.05 6.15
CA THR A 19 7.88 -6.26 5.54
C THR A 19 8.69 -6.66 4.31
N GLY A 20 9.23 -7.88 4.33
CA GLY A 20 10.11 -8.40 3.27
C GLY A 20 11.60 -8.10 3.46
N ASP A 21 11.98 -7.31 4.49
CA ASP A 21 13.37 -7.08 4.84
C ASP A 21 13.86 -8.15 5.83
N SER A 22 14.43 -9.22 5.27
CA SER A 22 14.84 -10.38 6.07
C SER A 22 15.97 -10.04 7.06
N ARG A 23 16.90 -9.15 6.72
CA ARG A 23 18.03 -8.81 7.60
C ARG A 23 17.53 -8.05 8.82
N VAL A 24 16.72 -7.00 8.62
CA VAL A 24 16.17 -6.20 9.72
C VAL A 24 15.32 -7.05 10.67
N GLN A 25 14.46 -7.91 10.12
CA GLN A 25 13.63 -8.81 10.91
C GLN A 25 14.47 -9.82 11.71
N LYS A 26 15.45 -10.48 11.07
CA LYS A 26 16.32 -11.45 11.74
C LYS A 26 17.21 -10.80 12.81
N THR A 27 17.69 -9.59 12.59
CA THR A 27 18.41 -8.79 13.60
C THR A 27 17.53 -8.55 14.83
N ALA A 28 16.27 -8.15 14.63
CA ALA A 28 15.35 -7.92 15.73
C ALA A 28 15.00 -9.20 16.49
N VAL A 29 14.75 -10.31 15.77
CA VAL A 29 14.48 -11.62 16.38
C VAL A 29 15.70 -12.12 17.17
N ALA A 30 16.90 -12.01 16.62
CA ALA A 30 18.13 -12.38 17.33
C ALA A 30 18.30 -11.60 18.63
N ALA A 31 18.13 -10.27 18.58
CA ALA A 31 18.24 -9.42 19.76
C ALA A 31 17.14 -9.69 20.79
N ALA A 32 15.90 -9.94 20.35
CA ALA A 32 14.81 -10.28 21.24
C ALA A 32 15.02 -11.65 21.92
N ARG A 33 15.54 -12.65 21.17
CA ARG A 33 15.95 -13.96 21.73
C ARG A 33 17.07 -13.80 22.76
N ASP A 34 17.97 -12.85 22.54
CA ASP A 34 19.02 -12.48 23.48
C ASP A 34 18.52 -11.69 24.71
N GLY A 35 17.24 -11.33 24.76
CA GLY A 35 16.61 -10.66 25.91
C GLY A 35 16.51 -9.13 25.82
N TRP A 36 16.89 -8.53 24.69
CA TRP A 36 16.72 -7.09 24.47
C TRP A 36 15.23 -6.70 24.36
N ASP A 37 14.92 -5.49 24.81
CA ASP A 37 13.64 -4.83 24.53
C ASP A 37 13.75 -4.14 23.17
N VAL A 38 13.22 -4.78 22.12
CA VAL A 38 13.47 -4.40 20.72
C VAL A 38 12.28 -3.66 20.14
N THR A 39 12.56 -2.52 19.52
CA THR A 39 11.60 -1.82 18.65
C THR A 39 12.15 -1.74 17.23
N LEU A 40 11.43 -2.32 16.27
CA LEU A 40 11.64 -2.11 14.83
C LEU A 40 10.95 -0.84 14.38
N ILE A 41 11.68 0.08 13.76
CA ILE A 41 11.13 1.34 13.25
C ILE A 41 11.31 1.42 11.74
N GLY A 42 10.21 1.51 11.02
CA GLY A 42 10.16 1.52 9.56
C GLY A 42 9.40 2.73 9.03
N ARG A 43 9.31 2.83 7.71
CA ARG A 43 8.48 3.82 7.01
C ARG A 43 7.05 3.31 6.85
N SER A 44 6.08 4.15 7.19
CA SER A 44 4.65 3.90 6.94
C SER A 44 4.32 4.13 5.47
N ASP A 45 3.45 3.28 4.94
CA ASP A 45 2.77 3.45 3.65
C ASP A 45 1.56 4.39 3.76
N THR A 46 1.09 4.67 4.98
CA THR A 46 0.00 5.59 5.27
C THR A 46 0.50 6.94 5.81
N LYS A 47 -0.42 7.88 6.06
CA LYS A 47 -0.13 9.16 6.71
C LYS A 47 -0.09 9.08 8.23
N ARG A 48 -0.25 7.90 8.82
CA ARG A 48 -0.30 7.70 10.28
C ARG A 48 0.85 6.80 10.73
N VAL A 49 1.22 6.97 12.00
CA VAL A 49 2.11 6.01 12.67
C VAL A 49 1.32 4.72 12.86
N GLN A 50 1.82 3.62 12.33
CA GLN A 50 1.25 2.29 12.54
C GLN A 50 2.05 1.58 13.62
N ARG A 51 1.36 0.83 14.48
CA ARG A 51 1.98 0.03 15.54
C ARG A 51 1.48 -1.41 15.46
N SER A 52 2.38 -2.35 15.59
CA SER A 52 2.12 -3.78 15.53
C SER A 52 3.18 -4.54 16.34
N ARG A 53 3.07 -5.86 16.40
CA ARG A 53 4.03 -6.71 17.12
C ARG A 53 4.47 -7.90 16.31
N MET A 54 5.76 -8.22 16.38
CA MET A 54 6.33 -9.45 15.85
C MET A 54 6.85 -10.28 17.02
N GLY A 55 5.98 -11.11 17.58
CA GLY A 55 6.24 -11.77 18.87
C GLY A 55 6.40 -10.73 19.99
N PRO A 56 7.52 -10.72 20.74
CA PRO A 56 7.79 -9.70 21.76
C PRO A 56 8.39 -8.40 21.20
N ILE A 57 8.60 -8.29 19.88
CA ILE A 57 9.21 -7.12 19.25
C ILE A 57 8.11 -6.12 18.90
N ASP A 58 8.24 -4.88 19.37
CA ASP A 58 7.35 -3.79 18.95
C ASP A 58 7.75 -3.32 17.55
N VAL A 59 6.77 -3.13 16.67
CA VAL A 59 6.97 -2.64 15.30
C VAL A 59 6.26 -1.31 15.17
N VAL A 60 6.99 -0.28 14.73
CA VAL A 60 6.48 1.09 14.56
C VAL A 60 6.80 1.57 13.15
N ARG A 61 5.78 1.84 12.33
CA ARG A 61 5.97 2.44 11.01
C ARG A 61 5.59 3.91 11.03
N VAL A 62 6.50 4.77 10.60
CA VAL A 62 6.39 6.24 10.74
C VAL A 62 6.10 6.89 9.38
N PRO A 63 5.09 7.77 9.27
CA PRO A 63 4.79 8.46 8.03
C PRO A 63 5.85 9.52 7.76
N VAL A 64 6.52 9.42 6.62
CA VAL A 64 7.55 10.38 6.20
C VAL A 64 6.89 11.44 5.32
N THR A 65 6.82 12.67 5.82
CA THR A 65 6.29 13.81 5.07
C THR A 65 7.30 14.26 4.01
N THR A 66 6.89 15.16 3.10
CA THR A 66 7.77 15.71 2.05
C THR A 66 7.92 17.22 2.20
N GLU A 67 7.79 17.72 3.43
CA GLU A 67 7.76 19.15 3.72
C GLU A 67 9.09 19.82 3.43
N TYR A 68 10.20 19.20 3.83
CA TYR A 68 11.52 19.73 3.56
C TYR A 68 11.84 19.67 2.06
N VAL A 69 11.54 18.54 1.39
CA VAL A 69 11.62 18.42 -0.08
C VAL A 69 10.82 19.54 -0.77
N ARG A 70 9.59 19.83 -0.33
CA ARG A 70 8.75 20.91 -0.89
C ARG A 70 9.39 22.28 -0.66
N SER A 71 9.95 22.53 0.52
CA SER A 71 10.61 23.79 0.85
C SER A 71 11.84 24.06 -0.03
N VAL A 72 12.66 23.04 -0.30
CA VAL A 72 13.83 23.13 -1.18
C VAL A 72 13.40 23.38 -2.64
N LYS A 73 12.33 22.71 -3.10
CA LYS A 73 11.75 22.95 -4.44
C LYS A 73 11.17 24.36 -4.58
N ALA A 74 10.48 24.86 -3.56
CA ALA A 74 9.91 26.20 -3.55
C ALA A 74 11.00 27.28 -3.64
N ARG A 75 12.10 27.14 -2.90
CA ARG A 75 13.27 28.03 -2.97
C ARG A 75 13.95 28.02 -4.35
N ARG A 76 13.95 26.87 -5.04
CA ARG A 76 14.53 26.71 -6.38
C ARG A 76 13.65 27.28 -7.51
N ASN A 77 12.34 27.39 -7.32
CA ASN A 77 11.39 27.87 -8.34
C ASN A 77 11.32 29.41 -8.49
N GLN A 78 12.19 30.18 -7.84
CA GLN A 78 12.36 31.63 -8.10
C GLN A 78 13.23 31.94 -9.33
N SER A 79 13.06 31.18 -10.41
CA SER A 79 13.67 31.46 -11.72
C SER A 79 12.62 32.13 -12.62
N LEU A 80 12.71 33.45 -12.76
CA LEU A 80 11.86 34.33 -13.59
C LEU A 80 11.87 34.01 -15.12
N ARG A 81 12.48 32.91 -15.56
CA ARG A 81 12.69 32.62 -16.99
C ARG A 81 11.61 31.74 -17.65
N GLY A 82 10.78 31.01 -16.92
CA GLY A 82 9.82 30.07 -17.53
C GLY A 82 8.48 30.67 -18.02
N SER A 83 8.05 31.83 -17.50
CA SER A 83 6.69 32.34 -17.77
C SER A 83 6.57 33.15 -19.07
N LEU A 84 7.67 33.74 -19.55
CA LEU A 84 7.66 34.67 -20.68
C LEU A 84 7.79 33.99 -22.06
N THR A 85 8.38 32.79 -22.13
CA THR A 85 8.69 32.08 -23.39
C THR A 85 7.73 30.94 -23.72
N GLN A 86 7.04 30.38 -22.72
CA GLN A 86 6.26 29.14 -22.88
C GLN A 86 4.78 29.35 -23.25
N PHE A 87 4.29 30.59 -23.31
CA PHE A 87 2.84 30.88 -23.49
C PHE A 87 1.94 29.99 -22.60
N ARG A 88 2.36 29.75 -21.35
CA ARG A 88 1.71 28.87 -20.34
C ARG A 88 1.80 27.34 -20.56
N ILE A 89 2.67 26.82 -21.44
CA ILE A 89 2.94 25.37 -21.54
C ILE A 89 4.05 25.00 -20.55
N GLN A 90 3.66 24.52 -19.36
CA GLN A 90 4.59 24.33 -18.23
C GLN A 90 5.43 23.05 -18.30
N ASP A 91 4.93 21.98 -18.93
CA ASP A 91 5.60 20.68 -18.99
C ASP A 91 5.17 19.83 -20.22
N GLN A 92 5.69 18.60 -20.30
CA GLN A 92 5.42 17.67 -21.39
C GLN A 92 3.98 17.13 -21.38
N ALA A 93 3.32 17.07 -20.22
CA ALA A 93 1.91 16.70 -20.09
C ALA A 93 1.02 17.84 -20.61
N ALA A 94 1.30 19.10 -20.26
CA ALA A 94 0.67 20.29 -20.77
C ALA A 94 0.85 20.42 -22.30
N LEU A 95 2.02 20.08 -22.85
CA LEU A 95 2.22 20.00 -24.29
C LEU A 95 1.36 18.91 -24.93
N SER A 96 1.26 17.75 -24.30
CA SER A 96 0.45 16.62 -24.80
C SER A 96 -1.04 16.96 -24.77
N HIS A 97 -1.51 17.60 -23.70
CA HIS A 97 -2.85 18.15 -23.57
C HIS A 97 -3.13 19.24 -24.62
N TYR A 98 -2.17 20.15 -24.85
CA TYR A 98 -2.25 21.16 -25.90
C TYR A 98 -2.31 20.55 -27.31
N ARG A 99 -1.57 19.47 -27.57
CA ARG A 99 -1.63 18.71 -28.84
C ARG A 99 -2.96 17.97 -29.00
N ALA A 100 -3.48 17.38 -27.94
CA ALA A 100 -4.76 16.68 -27.93
C ALA A 100 -5.91 17.67 -28.21
N SER A 101 -5.96 18.79 -27.49
CA SER A 101 -6.97 19.83 -27.68
C SER A 101 -6.88 20.48 -29.07
N TYR A 102 -5.68 20.73 -29.58
CA TYR A 102 -5.49 21.20 -30.97
C TYR A 102 -6.00 20.17 -32.00
N ARG A 103 -5.72 18.87 -31.82
CA ARG A 103 -6.23 17.80 -32.71
C ARG A 103 -7.74 17.65 -32.64
N ALA A 104 -8.35 17.80 -31.47
CA ALA A 104 -9.80 17.78 -31.29
C ALA A 104 -10.44 18.99 -31.99
N TRP A 105 -9.90 20.18 -31.77
CA TRP A 105 -10.37 21.41 -32.41
C TRP A 105 -10.27 21.38 -33.94
N VAL A 106 -9.16 20.87 -34.51
CA VAL A 106 -9.01 20.70 -35.96
C VAL A 106 -10.07 19.75 -36.50
N ARG A 107 -10.32 18.61 -35.83
CA ARG A 107 -11.35 17.64 -36.25
C ARG A 107 -12.75 18.27 -36.26
N GLN A 108 -13.11 18.98 -35.19
CA GLN A 108 -14.38 19.70 -35.09
C GLN A 108 -14.52 20.78 -36.16
N THR A 109 -13.53 21.65 -36.31
CA THR A 109 -13.57 22.77 -37.27
C THR A 109 -13.57 22.28 -38.72
N SER A 110 -12.88 21.17 -39.02
CA SER A 110 -12.89 20.54 -40.35
C SER A 110 -14.25 19.89 -40.68
N ALA A 111 -14.93 19.31 -39.70
CA ALA A 111 -16.31 18.84 -39.86
C ALA A 111 -17.26 20.02 -40.14
N GLU A 112 -17.17 21.09 -39.36
CA GLU A 112 -17.95 22.33 -39.56
C GLU A 112 -17.68 22.98 -40.93
N THR A 113 -16.44 22.93 -41.43
CA THR A 113 -16.05 23.44 -42.76
C THR A 113 -16.70 22.65 -43.89
N THR A 114 -17.05 21.38 -43.66
CA THR A 114 -17.70 20.50 -44.63
C THR A 114 -19.20 20.76 -44.70
N TRP A 115 -19.80 21.20 -43.60
CA TRP A 115 -21.23 21.48 -43.46
C TRP A 115 -21.62 22.96 -43.72
N SER A 116 -20.63 23.84 -43.94
CA SER A 116 -20.84 25.30 -44.06
C SER A 116 -20.88 25.81 -45.51
N GLY A 117 -21.77 26.76 -45.79
CA GLY A 117 -21.85 27.50 -47.06
C GLY A 117 -20.64 28.39 -47.37
N ALA A 118 -20.52 28.83 -48.64
CA ALA A 118 -19.31 29.42 -49.23
C ALA A 118 -18.59 30.53 -48.42
N PRO A 119 -19.25 31.57 -47.87
CA PRO A 119 -18.53 32.62 -47.13
C PRO A 119 -18.00 32.13 -45.78
N ARG A 120 -18.76 31.28 -45.08
CA ARG A 120 -18.40 30.72 -43.77
C ARG A 120 -17.32 29.64 -43.88
N ARG A 121 -17.26 28.92 -45.01
CA ARG A 121 -16.22 27.95 -45.33
C ARG A 121 -14.85 28.59 -45.53
N ALA A 122 -14.80 29.77 -46.17
CA ALA A 122 -13.56 30.50 -46.41
C ALA A 122 -12.96 31.05 -45.11
N SER A 123 -13.80 31.61 -44.22
CA SER A 123 -13.36 32.12 -42.91
C SER A 123 -12.86 31.01 -41.99
N LEU A 124 -13.56 29.87 -41.91
CA LEU A 124 -13.11 28.70 -41.14
C LEU A 124 -11.75 28.16 -41.64
N LYS A 125 -11.53 28.13 -42.96
CA LYS A 125 -10.23 27.75 -43.55
C LYS A 125 -9.11 28.75 -43.19
N ALA A 126 -9.41 30.05 -43.15
CA ALA A 126 -8.44 31.07 -42.75
C ALA A 126 -8.06 30.94 -41.25
N VAL A 127 -9.05 30.73 -40.37
CA VAL A 127 -8.84 30.48 -38.94
C VAL A 127 -8.03 29.20 -38.70
N LEU A 128 -8.31 28.12 -39.45
CA LEU A 128 -7.52 26.89 -39.45
C LEU A 128 -6.05 27.13 -39.79
N ARG A 129 -5.76 27.94 -40.81
CA ARG A 129 -4.38 28.27 -41.22
C ARG A 129 -3.64 29.10 -40.17
N ALA A 130 -4.29 30.14 -39.64
CA ALA A 130 -3.71 31.01 -38.62
C ALA A 130 -3.39 30.24 -37.33
N ARG A 131 -4.35 29.45 -36.82
CA ARG A 131 -4.15 28.66 -35.60
C ARG A 131 -3.13 27.54 -35.77
N ARG A 132 -2.99 26.98 -36.98
CA ARG A 132 -1.92 26.02 -37.33
C ARG A 132 -0.53 26.64 -37.29
N ALA A 133 -0.38 27.89 -37.71
CA ALA A 133 0.89 28.61 -37.62
C ALA A 133 1.28 28.86 -36.15
N VAL A 134 0.34 29.33 -35.33
CA VAL A 134 0.53 29.55 -33.88
C VAL A 134 0.86 28.24 -33.15
N TYR A 135 0.17 27.14 -33.47
CA TYR A 135 0.47 25.81 -32.93
C TYR A 135 1.90 25.37 -33.25
N LYS A 136 2.34 25.48 -34.52
CA LYS A 136 3.71 25.12 -34.93
C LYS A 136 4.75 25.97 -34.22
N LEU A 137 4.51 27.27 -34.07
CA LEU A 137 5.41 28.19 -33.37
C LEU A 137 5.56 27.81 -31.89
N ARG A 138 4.45 27.58 -31.17
CA ARG A 138 4.46 27.17 -29.76
C ARG A 138 5.18 25.84 -29.52
N VAL A 139 4.92 24.84 -30.36
CA VAL A 139 5.59 23.53 -30.26
C VAL A 139 7.10 23.65 -30.56
N ARG A 140 7.49 24.53 -31.49
CA ARG A 140 8.91 24.80 -31.79
C ARG A 140 9.62 25.53 -30.67
N ALA A 141 8.99 26.55 -30.07
CA ALA A 141 9.52 27.28 -28.92
C ALA A 141 9.76 26.38 -27.72
N PHE A 142 8.77 25.55 -27.36
CA PHE A 142 8.89 24.54 -26.29
C PHE A 142 10.03 23.55 -26.56
N LYS A 143 10.14 23.03 -27.79
CA LYS A 143 11.23 22.10 -28.17
C LYS A 143 12.60 22.76 -28.16
N TRP A 144 12.70 24.04 -28.51
CA TRP A 144 13.95 24.79 -28.52
C TRP A 144 14.45 25.05 -27.09
N GLU A 145 13.56 25.36 -26.16
CA GLU A 145 13.88 25.58 -24.75
C GLU A 145 14.20 24.27 -24.00
N GLN A 146 13.50 23.17 -24.29
CA GLN A 146 13.88 21.84 -23.78
C GLN A 146 15.28 21.41 -24.25
N ARG A 147 15.72 21.84 -25.44
CA ARG A 147 17.09 21.58 -25.93
C ARG A 147 18.14 22.43 -25.23
N ARG A 148 17.76 23.53 -24.57
CA ARG A 148 18.66 24.46 -23.86
C ARG A 148 18.58 24.37 -22.33
N SER A 149 17.55 23.74 -21.78
CA SER A 149 17.50 23.39 -20.36
C SER A 149 18.38 22.16 -20.12
N PRO A 150 19.34 22.20 -19.17
CA PRO A 150 20.17 21.03 -18.87
C PRO A 150 19.28 19.85 -18.44
N LYS A 151 19.55 18.66 -19.00
CA LYS A 151 18.75 17.44 -18.80
C LYS A 151 18.73 16.97 -17.35
N GLU A 152 19.76 17.28 -16.56
CA GLU A 152 19.76 17.17 -15.10
C GLU A 152 20.55 18.35 -14.51
N PRO A 153 20.01 19.08 -13.52
CA PRO A 153 20.78 20.11 -12.83
C PRO A 153 21.86 19.48 -11.93
N GLU A 154 23.11 19.90 -12.13
CA GLU A 154 24.28 19.56 -11.31
C GLU A 154 23.98 19.63 -9.80
N PRO A 155 24.63 18.79 -8.97
CA PRO A 155 24.52 18.88 -7.52
C PRO A 155 25.04 20.23 -7.03
N VAL A 156 24.33 20.84 -6.08
CA VAL A 156 24.78 22.08 -5.41
C VAL A 156 25.87 21.84 -4.37
N ARG A 157 26.27 20.57 -4.21
CA ARG A 157 27.28 20.10 -3.26
C ARG A 157 26.89 20.31 -1.80
N ASP A 158 25.61 20.15 -1.53
CA ASP A 158 25.05 20.04 -0.19
C ASP A 158 24.02 18.91 -0.21
N TRP A 159 24.32 17.80 0.47
CA TRP A 159 23.45 16.63 0.45
C TRP A 159 22.05 16.95 0.99
N ARG A 160 21.89 17.97 1.85
CA ARG A 160 20.59 18.43 2.36
C ARG A 160 19.73 19.02 1.24
N LEU A 161 20.34 19.64 0.24
CA LEU A 161 19.67 20.27 -0.89
C LEU A 161 19.60 19.37 -2.12
N ASP A 162 20.59 18.50 -2.30
CA ASP A 162 20.68 17.55 -3.40
C ASP A 162 19.81 16.32 -3.16
N TRP A 163 19.70 15.86 -1.91
CA TRP A 163 18.81 14.76 -1.49
C TRP A 163 18.09 15.05 -0.16
N PRO A 164 17.16 16.04 -0.15
CA PRO A 164 16.44 16.49 1.05
C PRO A 164 15.63 15.41 1.78
N GLN A 165 15.39 14.27 1.12
CA GLN A 165 14.67 13.12 1.68
C GLN A 165 15.33 12.59 2.95
N LEU A 166 16.67 12.65 3.07
CA LEU A 166 17.36 12.25 4.31
C LEU A 166 16.99 13.15 5.50
N VAL A 167 16.66 14.41 5.24
CA VAL A 167 16.19 15.34 6.29
C VAL A 167 14.75 15.05 6.66
N ASP A 168 13.88 14.79 5.67
CA ASP A 168 12.49 14.39 5.94
C ASP A 168 12.42 13.06 6.75
N LEU A 169 13.36 12.14 6.52
CA LEU A 169 13.49 10.91 7.32
C LEU A 169 13.85 11.22 8.78
N ASP A 170 14.84 12.09 9.04
CA ASP A 170 15.21 12.51 10.41
C ASP A 170 14.03 13.22 11.12
N LEU A 171 13.34 14.12 10.42
CA LEU A 171 12.18 14.84 10.96
C LEU A 171 11.03 13.89 11.36
N ALA A 172 10.86 12.79 10.63
CA ALA A 172 9.82 11.81 10.91
C ALA A 172 10.24 10.81 12.00
N PHE A 173 11.40 10.17 11.85
CA PHE A 173 11.84 9.08 12.74
C PHE A 173 12.41 9.58 14.06
N GLY A 174 13.08 10.75 14.07
CA GLY A 174 13.75 11.30 15.24
C GLY A 174 12.86 11.39 16.47
N PRO A 175 11.67 12.03 16.40
CA PRO A 175 10.76 12.11 17.54
C PRO A 175 10.38 10.75 18.14
N VAL A 176 10.16 9.73 17.30
CA VAL A 176 9.80 8.38 17.76
C VAL A 176 10.98 7.70 18.45
N ILE A 177 12.18 7.82 17.89
CA ILE A 177 13.41 7.28 18.50
C ILE A 177 13.69 7.97 19.84
N GLU A 178 13.54 9.28 19.90
CA GLU A 178 13.78 10.09 21.09
C GLU A 178 12.77 9.79 22.22
N GLU A 179 11.50 9.54 21.86
CA GLU A 179 10.47 9.10 22.80
C GLU A 179 10.79 7.72 23.40
N LEU A 180 11.24 6.78 22.57
CA LEU A 180 11.59 5.42 23.00
C LEU A 180 12.78 5.38 23.96
N LYS A 181 13.67 6.38 23.89
CA LYS A 181 14.93 6.45 24.66
C LYS A 181 15.71 5.13 24.60
N PRO A 182 16.07 4.65 23.41
CA PRO A 182 16.84 3.42 23.27
C PRO A 182 18.22 3.56 23.90
N ASP A 183 18.80 2.43 24.31
CA ASP A 183 20.18 2.36 24.75
C ASP A 183 21.12 2.19 23.55
N VAL A 184 20.66 1.48 22.52
CA VAL A 184 21.36 1.24 21.25
C VAL A 184 20.42 1.57 20.09
N ILE A 185 20.92 2.32 19.10
CA ILE A 185 20.26 2.50 17.79
C ILE A 185 21.07 1.73 16.73
N HIS A 186 20.45 0.78 16.07
CA HIS A 186 20.99 0.10 14.90
C HIS A 186 20.41 0.72 13.62
N ALA A 187 21.23 1.50 12.91
CA ALA A 187 20.85 2.17 11.67
C ALA A 187 21.20 1.32 10.44
N ASN A 188 20.18 0.84 9.72
CA ASN A 188 20.36 0.06 8.51
C ASN A 188 20.40 0.98 7.28
N ASP A 189 21.35 0.75 6.38
CA ASP A 189 21.58 1.49 5.15
C ASP A 189 21.98 2.97 5.33
N SER A 190 22.61 3.53 4.30
CA SER A 190 23.01 4.95 4.24
C SER A 190 21.86 5.94 4.42
N THR A 191 20.62 5.48 4.25
CA THR A 191 19.42 6.29 4.42
C THR A 191 19.09 6.61 5.88
N MET A 192 19.53 5.78 6.83
CA MET A 192 19.26 5.96 8.27
C MET A 192 20.42 6.58 9.05
N ILE A 193 21.60 6.72 8.44
CA ILE A 193 22.81 7.23 9.12
C ILE A 193 22.60 8.62 9.73
N VAL A 194 21.94 9.53 9.01
CA VAL A 194 21.64 10.89 9.46
C VAL A 194 20.69 10.87 10.66
N THR A 195 19.60 10.12 10.55
CA THR A 195 18.56 10.00 11.60
C THR A 195 19.15 9.44 12.89
N ALA A 196 19.95 8.37 12.81
CA ALA A 196 20.55 7.75 13.98
C ALA A 196 21.55 8.68 14.67
N ALA A 197 22.47 9.28 13.90
CA ALA A 197 23.47 10.19 14.44
C ALA A 197 22.83 11.39 15.17
N ARG A 198 21.79 11.99 14.57
CA ARG A 198 21.08 13.14 15.17
C ARG A 198 20.25 12.75 16.39
N SER A 199 19.52 11.64 16.32
CA SER A 199 18.72 11.15 17.45
C SER A 199 19.61 10.78 18.65
N ALA A 200 20.73 10.09 18.40
CA ALA A 200 21.71 9.77 19.43
C ALA A 200 22.31 11.04 20.06
N ALA A 201 22.65 12.06 19.24
CA ALA A 201 23.15 13.33 19.74
C ALA A 201 22.11 14.08 20.60
N ARG A 202 20.83 14.11 20.17
CA ARG A 202 19.72 14.73 20.93
C ARG A 202 19.47 14.01 22.25
N LEU A 203 19.45 12.68 22.24
CA LEU A 203 19.32 11.86 23.45
C LEU A 203 20.48 12.11 24.43
N ARG A 204 21.73 12.14 23.95
CA ARG A 204 22.92 12.46 24.77
C ARG A 204 22.83 13.86 25.37
N ALA A 205 22.42 14.85 24.60
CA ALA A 205 22.22 16.22 25.08
C ALA A 205 21.13 16.32 26.16
N SER A 206 20.12 15.44 26.11
CA SER A 206 19.07 15.32 27.15
C SER A 206 19.50 14.52 28.39
N GLY A 207 20.76 14.07 28.47
CA GLY A 207 21.29 13.28 29.57
C GLY A 207 21.03 11.76 29.47
N HIS A 208 20.44 11.28 28.37
CA HIS A 208 20.23 9.85 28.13
C HIS A 208 21.41 9.25 27.38
N ARG A 209 22.06 8.23 27.95
CA ARG A 209 23.17 7.53 27.28
C ARG A 209 22.62 6.62 26.19
N CYS A 210 22.75 7.06 24.94
CA CYS A 210 22.43 6.29 23.75
C CYS A 210 23.70 6.07 22.92
N VAL A 211 24.00 4.82 22.56
CA VAL A 211 24.99 4.48 21.53
C VAL A 211 24.28 4.18 20.22
N TRP A 212 24.98 4.30 19.10
CA TRP A 212 24.45 3.96 17.80
C TRP A 212 25.52 3.36 16.90
N LEU A 213 25.08 2.48 16.01
CA LEU A 213 25.94 1.86 15.00
C LEU A 213 25.32 2.01 13.61
N TYR A 214 26.19 2.07 12.61
CA TYR A 214 25.84 2.12 11.20
C TYR A 214 26.08 0.75 10.56
N ASP A 215 25.04 0.14 10.00
CA ASP A 215 25.13 -1.11 9.24
C ASP A 215 25.10 -0.81 7.73
N ALA A 216 26.29 -0.85 7.14
CA ALA A 216 26.55 -0.55 5.74
C ALA A 216 26.41 -1.81 4.88
N HIS A 217 25.30 -1.90 4.14
CA HIS A 217 25.01 -3.05 3.27
C HIS A 217 25.66 -2.96 1.89
N GLU A 218 26.08 -1.77 1.47
CA GLU A 218 26.65 -1.50 0.15
C GLU A 218 27.83 -0.54 0.25
N TYR A 219 28.72 -0.58 -0.75
CA TYR A 219 29.72 0.47 -0.95
C TYR A 219 29.04 1.68 -1.60
N VAL A 220 28.52 2.60 -0.78
CA VAL A 220 27.68 3.74 -1.19
C VAL A 220 28.36 4.60 -2.28
N ARG A 221 29.68 4.77 -2.20
CA ARG A 221 30.48 5.49 -3.22
C ARG A 221 30.52 4.75 -4.56
N GLY A 222 30.46 3.43 -4.55
CA GLY A 222 30.49 2.57 -5.74
C GLY A 222 29.12 2.17 -6.29
N VAL A 223 28.02 2.70 -5.73
CA VAL A 223 26.67 2.47 -6.27
C VAL A 223 26.46 3.33 -7.53
N GLU A 224 25.93 2.72 -8.58
CA GLU A 224 25.51 3.44 -9.80
C GLU A 224 24.15 4.10 -9.56
N TRP A 225 24.19 5.32 -9.02
CA TRP A 225 22.97 6.05 -8.68
C TRP A 225 22.22 6.56 -9.93
N PRO A 226 20.88 6.52 -9.95
CA PRO A 226 20.06 6.98 -11.08
C PRO A 226 20.24 8.43 -11.53
N ASN A 227 20.79 9.31 -10.68
CA ASN A 227 21.02 10.72 -11.01
C ASN A 227 22.21 11.31 -10.24
N ALA A 228 22.81 12.37 -10.80
CA ALA A 228 24.02 13.00 -10.27
C ALA A 228 23.86 13.57 -8.83
N ARG A 229 22.63 13.94 -8.44
CA ARG A 229 22.36 14.47 -7.10
C ARG A 229 22.40 13.38 -6.03
N GLN A 230 21.79 12.23 -6.29
CA GLN A 230 21.93 11.06 -5.42
C GLN A 230 23.38 10.60 -5.35
N ALA A 231 24.05 10.53 -6.51
CA ALA A 231 25.46 10.13 -6.62
C ALA A 231 26.39 10.98 -5.76
N TYR A 232 26.08 12.26 -5.57
CA TYR A 232 26.81 13.12 -4.65
C TYR A 232 26.31 12.99 -3.20
N ALA A 233 24.99 13.12 -2.99
CA ALA A 233 24.42 13.36 -1.68
C ALA A 233 24.52 12.17 -0.73
N LEU A 234 24.33 10.94 -1.19
CA LEU A 234 24.36 9.75 -0.33
C LEU A 234 25.78 9.45 0.17
N PRO A 235 26.83 9.41 -0.68
CA PRO A 235 28.21 9.32 -0.19
C PRO A 235 28.62 10.49 0.70
N ALA A 236 28.17 11.72 0.39
CA ALA A 236 28.49 12.89 1.20
C ALA A 236 27.84 12.83 2.60
N ALA A 237 26.60 12.35 2.69
CA ALA A 237 25.92 12.14 3.97
C ALA A 237 26.59 11.00 4.77
N GLU A 238 26.97 9.89 4.11
CA GLU A 238 27.72 8.82 4.77
C GLU A 238 29.03 9.35 5.35
N ALA A 239 29.85 10.03 4.54
CA ALA A 239 31.13 10.60 4.97
C ALA A 239 30.99 11.61 6.12
N GLU A 240 29.90 12.39 6.18
CA GLU A 240 29.68 13.35 7.27
C GLU A 240 29.44 12.67 8.63
N PHE A 241 28.82 11.49 8.65
CA PHE A 241 28.32 10.86 9.88
C PHE A 241 28.95 9.51 10.25
N ILE A 242 29.54 8.77 9.31
CA ILE A 242 30.08 7.43 9.58
C ILE A 242 31.16 7.44 10.66
N GLY A 243 32.07 8.41 10.64
CA GLY A 243 33.10 8.58 11.69
C GLY A 243 32.55 9.03 13.06
N ARG A 244 31.24 9.30 13.17
CA ARG A 244 30.55 9.66 14.43
C ARG A 244 29.77 8.48 15.02
N ALA A 245 29.72 7.34 14.33
CA ALA A 245 29.11 6.13 14.84
C ALA A 245 29.98 5.55 15.98
N ASP A 246 29.35 4.96 16.99
CA ASP A 246 30.10 4.26 18.04
C ASP A 246 30.64 2.92 17.53
N ALA A 247 30.06 2.38 16.44
CA ALA A 247 30.61 1.29 15.66
C ALA A 247 30.06 1.30 14.23
N VAL A 248 30.80 0.67 13.31
CA VAL A 248 30.36 0.39 11.94
C VAL A 248 30.29 -1.13 11.76
N VAL A 249 29.20 -1.60 11.18
CA VAL A 249 28.96 -2.98 10.78
C VAL A 249 28.83 -3.00 9.25
N THR A 250 29.26 -4.08 8.62
CA THR A 250 29.11 -4.28 7.19
C THR A 250 29.02 -5.75 6.83
N VAL A 251 28.88 -6.07 5.54
CA VAL A 251 28.50 -7.41 5.08
C VAL A 251 29.67 -8.27 4.57
N SER A 252 30.87 -7.69 4.39
CA SER A 252 32.04 -8.43 3.92
C SER A 252 33.37 -7.84 4.41
N PRO A 253 34.45 -8.64 4.46
CA PRO A 253 35.78 -8.13 4.79
C PRO A 253 36.28 -7.06 3.83
N GLN A 254 36.05 -7.24 2.53
CA GLN A 254 36.51 -6.29 1.51
C GLN A 254 35.80 -4.95 1.62
N LEU A 255 34.50 -4.95 1.95
CA LEU A 255 33.76 -3.72 2.21
C LEU A 255 34.23 -3.07 3.52
N ALA A 256 34.52 -3.86 4.55
CA ALA A 256 35.08 -3.35 5.81
C ALA A 256 36.41 -2.61 5.59
N GLU A 257 37.30 -3.17 4.77
CA GLU A 257 38.57 -2.51 4.40
C GLU A 257 38.34 -1.22 3.60
N LEU A 258 37.43 -1.23 2.63
CA LEU A 258 37.09 -0.03 1.86
C LEU A 258 36.51 1.07 2.75
N LEU A 259 35.55 0.74 3.62
CA LEU A 259 34.95 1.71 4.54
C LEU A 259 35.99 2.25 5.52
N LYS A 260 36.89 1.39 6.02
CA LYS A 260 37.97 1.82 6.91
C LYS A 260 38.92 2.81 6.22
N ASN A 261 39.35 2.50 5.01
CA ASN A 261 40.32 3.31 4.28
C ASN A 261 39.71 4.59 3.72
N ASP A 262 38.49 4.54 3.19
CA ASP A 262 37.83 5.70 2.55
C ASP A 262 37.34 6.73 3.57
N HIS A 263 37.06 6.31 4.80
CA HIS A 263 36.50 7.16 5.87
C HIS A 263 37.42 7.26 7.09
N ASP A 264 38.66 6.80 6.99
CA ASP A 264 39.68 6.81 8.07
C ASP A 264 39.16 6.26 9.41
N LEU A 265 38.42 5.15 9.37
CA LEU A 265 37.82 4.58 10.58
C LEU A 265 38.91 4.04 11.53
N PRO A 266 38.78 4.28 12.85
CA PRO A 266 39.80 3.87 13.81
C PRO A 266 39.92 2.35 13.94
N GLU A 267 38.80 1.64 13.75
CA GLU A 267 38.69 0.19 13.85
C GLU A 267 38.15 -0.38 12.54
N LEU A 268 38.47 -1.64 12.26
CA LEU A 268 37.89 -2.34 11.12
C LEU A 268 36.40 -2.63 11.42
N PRO A 269 35.46 -2.27 10.54
CA PRO A 269 34.04 -2.58 10.72
C PRO A 269 33.79 -4.07 10.99
N LEU A 270 32.86 -4.37 11.91
CA LEU A 270 32.45 -5.75 12.17
C LEU A 270 31.73 -6.32 10.94
N VAL A 271 32.14 -7.50 10.50
CA VAL A 271 31.51 -8.18 9.36
C VAL A 271 30.38 -9.08 9.84
N VAL A 272 29.16 -8.79 9.37
CA VAL A 272 27.93 -9.54 9.61
C VAL A 272 27.21 -9.73 8.27
N GLY A 273 27.38 -10.90 7.66
CA GLY A 273 26.71 -11.28 6.42
C GLY A 273 25.21 -11.52 6.61
N ASN A 274 24.43 -11.31 5.55
CA ASN A 274 23.01 -11.68 5.55
C ASN A 274 22.84 -13.12 5.08
N SER A 275 22.71 -14.05 6.04
CA SER A 275 22.62 -15.49 5.80
C SER A 275 21.25 -16.08 6.20
N PRO A 276 20.78 -17.19 5.60
CA PRO A 276 19.57 -17.88 6.04
C PRO A 276 19.64 -18.32 7.52
N VAL A 277 18.47 -18.44 8.15
CA VAL A 277 18.35 -19.04 9.48
C VAL A 277 18.39 -20.54 9.31
N ARG A 278 19.41 -21.21 9.85
CA ARG A 278 19.60 -22.64 9.64
C ARG A 278 18.60 -23.48 10.45
N GLU A 279 18.17 -23.02 11.62
CA GLU A 279 17.23 -23.70 12.52
C GLU A 279 15.88 -24.05 11.86
N VAL A 280 15.45 -23.31 10.85
CA VAL A 280 14.14 -23.48 10.19
C VAL A 280 14.20 -24.21 8.85
N ILE A 281 15.41 -24.49 8.35
CA ILE A 281 15.62 -25.19 7.07
C ILE A 281 15.38 -26.69 7.29
N GLY A 282 14.60 -27.30 6.40
CA GLY A 282 14.16 -28.69 6.52
C GLY A 282 13.00 -28.91 7.49
N SER A 283 12.36 -27.84 7.97
CA SER A 283 11.21 -27.92 8.89
C SER A 283 9.90 -28.37 8.22
N GLY A 284 9.90 -28.56 6.89
CA GLY A 284 8.73 -29.02 6.13
C GLY A 284 7.69 -27.93 5.88
N SER A 285 8.08 -26.65 5.95
CA SER A 285 7.18 -25.50 5.74
C SER A 285 6.78 -25.31 4.26
N VAL A 286 7.62 -25.76 3.32
CA VAL A 286 7.43 -25.56 1.88
C VAL A 286 6.41 -26.57 1.32
N ARG A 287 5.36 -26.05 0.66
CA ARG A 287 4.30 -26.88 0.04
C ARG A 287 4.72 -27.56 -1.26
N GLN A 288 5.56 -26.92 -2.05
CA GLN A 288 6.02 -27.39 -3.36
C GLN A 288 7.44 -26.88 -3.60
N SER A 289 8.30 -27.72 -4.15
CA SER A 289 9.66 -27.39 -4.53
C SER A 289 9.72 -26.62 -5.87
N VAL A 290 10.83 -25.92 -6.15
CA VAL A 290 11.00 -25.18 -7.41
C VAL A 290 10.85 -26.09 -8.64
N ARG A 291 11.35 -27.32 -8.59
CA ARG A 291 11.24 -28.32 -9.67
C ARG A 291 9.79 -28.70 -9.96
N GLU A 292 8.99 -28.93 -8.91
CA GLU A 292 7.57 -29.27 -9.04
C GLU A 292 6.78 -28.11 -9.65
N VAL A 293 7.08 -26.87 -9.24
CA VAL A 293 6.44 -25.67 -9.83
C VAL A 293 6.78 -25.52 -11.31
N CYS A 294 8.00 -25.90 -11.72
CA CYS A 294 8.39 -25.94 -13.13
C CYS A 294 7.75 -27.11 -13.91
N GLY A 295 7.09 -28.06 -13.24
CA GLY A 295 6.54 -29.26 -13.87
C GLY A 295 7.59 -30.22 -14.44
N LEU A 296 8.81 -30.20 -13.88
CA LEU A 296 9.94 -30.98 -14.41
C LEU A 296 10.09 -32.33 -13.70
N GLY A 297 10.48 -33.35 -14.46
CA GLY A 297 10.86 -34.66 -13.91
C GLY A 297 12.18 -34.61 -13.11
N PRO A 298 12.47 -35.65 -12.32
CA PRO A 298 13.67 -35.71 -11.48
C PRO A 298 14.98 -35.72 -12.27
N GLU A 299 14.98 -36.28 -13.49
CA GLU A 299 16.17 -36.42 -14.33
C GLU A 299 16.48 -35.17 -15.19
N VAL A 300 15.60 -34.16 -15.19
CA VAL A 300 15.77 -32.97 -16.04
C VAL A 300 16.70 -31.97 -15.35
N PRO A 301 17.87 -31.59 -15.92
CA PRO A 301 18.76 -30.64 -15.27
C PRO A 301 18.12 -29.26 -15.10
N LEU A 302 18.16 -28.72 -13.89
CA LEU A 302 17.55 -27.44 -13.51
C LEU A 302 18.58 -26.52 -12.85
N MET A 303 18.89 -25.41 -13.51
CA MET A 303 19.61 -24.30 -12.91
C MET A 303 18.63 -23.29 -12.33
N VAL A 304 18.99 -22.63 -11.22
CA VAL A 304 18.14 -21.62 -10.59
C VAL A 304 18.84 -20.30 -10.35
N TYR A 305 18.12 -19.22 -10.64
CA TYR A 305 18.47 -17.87 -10.23
C TYR A 305 17.41 -17.32 -9.28
N SER A 306 17.80 -16.94 -8.07
CA SER A 306 16.94 -16.35 -7.05
C SER A 306 17.29 -14.87 -6.80
N GLY A 307 16.27 -14.01 -6.83
CA GLY A 307 16.35 -12.61 -6.40
C GLY A 307 16.06 -11.57 -7.47
N TRP A 308 16.42 -10.31 -7.16
CA TRP A 308 16.19 -9.16 -8.04
C TRP A 308 16.94 -9.25 -9.37
N LEU A 309 16.25 -8.92 -10.47
CA LEU A 309 16.83 -8.83 -11.80
C LEU A 309 17.27 -7.39 -12.09
N GLY A 310 18.57 -7.19 -12.22
CA GLY A 310 19.19 -5.94 -12.66
C GLY A 310 20.27 -6.22 -13.72
N PRO A 311 20.65 -5.23 -14.54
CA PRO A 311 21.70 -5.40 -15.55
C PRO A 311 23.01 -5.92 -14.95
N GLU A 312 23.38 -5.45 -13.77
CA GLU A 312 24.56 -5.86 -13.03
C GLU A 312 24.54 -7.34 -12.58
N ARG A 313 23.38 -7.99 -12.66
CA ARG A 313 23.20 -9.38 -12.25
C ARG A 313 23.45 -10.40 -13.36
N GLY A 314 23.67 -9.94 -14.60
CA GLY A 314 24.21 -10.70 -15.74
C GLY A 314 23.44 -11.96 -16.18
N VAL A 315 22.12 -11.99 -15.97
CA VAL A 315 21.27 -13.12 -16.40
C VAL A 315 21.20 -13.23 -17.94
N ASP A 316 21.51 -12.16 -18.66
CA ASP A 316 21.64 -12.16 -20.12
C ASP A 316 22.67 -13.19 -20.61
N ALA A 317 23.86 -13.25 -20.01
CA ALA A 317 24.88 -14.23 -20.40
C ALA A 317 24.43 -15.69 -20.21
N VAL A 318 23.56 -15.94 -19.21
CA VAL A 318 22.97 -17.25 -18.96
C VAL A 318 21.96 -17.62 -20.06
N ILE A 319 21.10 -16.67 -20.46
CA ILE A 319 20.11 -16.90 -21.51
C ILE A 319 20.79 -17.08 -22.87
N ASP A 320 21.81 -16.28 -23.16
CA ASP A 320 22.59 -16.38 -24.40
C ASP A 320 23.32 -17.72 -24.53
N GLY A 321 23.77 -18.31 -23.41
CA GLY A 321 24.42 -19.62 -23.38
C GLY A 321 23.46 -20.81 -23.37
N LEU A 322 22.19 -20.62 -23.01
CA LEU A 322 21.22 -21.72 -22.86
C LEU A 322 21.00 -22.58 -24.13
N PRO A 323 21.07 -22.06 -25.38
CA PRO A 323 21.01 -22.87 -26.59
C PRO A 323 22.03 -24.01 -26.65
N GLU A 324 23.23 -23.80 -26.12
CA GLU A 324 24.35 -24.75 -26.14
C GLU A 324 24.31 -25.76 -24.96
N LEU A 325 23.28 -25.68 -24.12
CA LEU A 325 23.03 -26.59 -23.00
C LEU A 325 21.73 -27.39 -23.25
N PRO A 326 21.74 -28.39 -24.15
CA PRO A 326 20.53 -29.11 -24.53
C PRO A 326 19.92 -29.86 -23.33
N GLY A 327 18.60 -29.75 -23.17
CA GLY A 327 17.86 -30.40 -22.08
C GLY A 327 17.97 -29.73 -20.71
N VAL A 328 18.79 -28.68 -20.56
CA VAL A 328 18.90 -27.92 -19.31
C VAL A 328 17.81 -26.84 -19.26
N HIS A 329 17.15 -26.73 -18.10
CA HIS A 329 16.14 -25.72 -17.81
C HIS A 329 16.67 -24.66 -16.83
N LEU A 330 16.08 -23.46 -16.87
CA LEU A 330 16.38 -22.34 -16.00
C LEU A 330 15.13 -21.88 -15.25
N ALA A 331 15.15 -21.92 -13.92
CA ALA A 331 14.14 -21.28 -13.08
C ALA A 331 14.59 -19.88 -12.65
N LEU A 332 13.73 -18.88 -12.85
CA LEU A 332 13.89 -17.51 -12.38
C LEU A 332 12.91 -17.26 -11.23
N VAL A 333 13.41 -17.23 -9.99
CA VAL A 333 12.63 -16.89 -8.80
C VAL A 333 12.65 -15.37 -8.62
N CYS A 334 11.70 -14.69 -9.25
CA CYS A 334 11.59 -13.23 -9.22
C CYS A 334 10.17 -12.78 -8.89
N SER A 335 10.02 -11.76 -8.03
CA SER A 335 8.73 -11.32 -7.49
C SER A 335 7.95 -10.35 -8.39
N ARG A 336 8.55 -9.83 -9.47
CA ARG A 336 7.97 -8.77 -10.31
C ARG A 336 8.35 -8.92 -11.77
N VAL A 337 7.41 -8.62 -12.66
CA VAL A 337 7.71 -8.39 -14.08
C VAL A 337 8.34 -7.01 -14.22
N THR A 338 9.55 -6.96 -14.80
CA THR A 338 10.30 -5.73 -15.06
C THR A 338 10.58 -5.60 -16.55
N PRO A 339 10.85 -4.39 -17.07
CA PRO A 339 11.24 -4.22 -18.48
C PRO A 339 12.46 -5.06 -18.87
N LEU A 340 13.40 -5.25 -17.95
CA LEU A 340 14.55 -6.13 -18.15
C LEU A 340 14.13 -7.59 -18.30
N LEU A 341 13.21 -8.08 -17.45
CA LEU A 341 12.70 -9.44 -17.59
C LEU A 341 12.00 -9.64 -18.94
N GLU A 342 11.15 -8.70 -19.35
CA GLU A 342 10.48 -8.77 -20.67
C GLU A 342 11.50 -8.82 -21.81
N GLN A 343 12.56 -8.01 -21.74
CA GLN A 343 13.65 -8.03 -22.71
C GLN A 343 14.37 -9.40 -22.73
N LEU A 344 14.72 -9.94 -21.57
CA LEU A 344 15.37 -11.23 -21.43
C LEU A 344 14.52 -12.39 -22.01
N LEU A 345 13.20 -12.35 -21.79
CA LEU A 345 12.27 -13.34 -22.34
C LEU A 345 12.12 -13.22 -23.86
N ALA A 346 12.09 -12.00 -24.41
CA ALA A 346 12.07 -11.78 -25.85
C ALA A 346 13.37 -12.27 -26.53
N THR A 347 14.52 -12.09 -25.87
CA THR A 347 15.79 -12.69 -26.30
C THR A 347 15.69 -14.21 -26.30
N ALA A 348 15.17 -14.82 -25.23
CA ALA A 348 14.98 -16.27 -25.14
C ALA A 348 14.05 -16.84 -26.22
N GLU A 349 13.01 -16.09 -26.61
CA GLU A 349 12.14 -16.45 -27.74
C GLU A 349 12.91 -16.43 -29.07
N THR A 350 13.71 -15.39 -29.29
CA THR A 350 14.54 -15.26 -30.50
C THR A 350 15.58 -16.39 -30.60
N LEU A 351 16.14 -16.80 -29.47
CA LEU A 351 17.10 -17.90 -29.36
C LEU A 351 16.45 -19.29 -29.36
N GLY A 352 15.11 -19.38 -29.35
CA GLY A 352 14.38 -20.66 -29.38
C GLY A 352 14.50 -21.47 -28.09
N VAL A 353 14.72 -20.84 -26.94
CA VAL A 353 14.91 -21.49 -25.63
C VAL A 353 13.86 -21.10 -24.59
N ARG A 354 12.84 -20.34 -25.00
CA ARG A 354 11.80 -19.80 -24.11
C ARG A 354 11.07 -20.87 -23.31
N ASP A 355 10.81 -22.03 -23.91
CA ASP A 355 10.15 -23.20 -23.30
C ASP A 355 10.97 -23.82 -22.15
N ARG A 356 12.27 -23.53 -22.09
CA ARG A 356 13.17 -23.99 -21.03
C ARG A 356 13.37 -23.00 -19.88
N ILE A 357 12.74 -21.82 -19.97
CA ILE A 357 12.81 -20.79 -18.93
C ILE A 357 11.49 -20.74 -18.15
N HIS A 358 11.58 -20.98 -16.85
CA HIS A 358 10.45 -21.03 -15.93
C HIS A 358 10.45 -19.78 -15.04
N LEU A 359 9.36 -19.03 -15.07
CA LEU A 359 9.11 -17.97 -14.09
C LEU A 359 8.35 -18.58 -12.93
N VAL A 360 8.93 -18.54 -11.74
CA VAL A 360 8.38 -19.23 -10.56
C VAL A 360 8.11 -18.21 -9.45
N PRO A 361 7.11 -18.47 -8.57
CA PRO A 361 6.68 -17.51 -7.57
C PRO A 361 7.77 -17.28 -6.52
N TYR A 362 7.74 -16.10 -5.93
CA TYR A 362 8.53 -15.79 -4.75
C TYR A 362 7.95 -16.50 -3.52
N VAL A 363 8.83 -17.03 -2.66
CA VAL A 363 8.47 -17.66 -1.37
C VAL A 363 8.99 -16.82 -0.21
N SER A 364 8.51 -17.07 1.01
CA SER A 364 8.98 -16.31 2.16
C SER A 364 10.48 -16.57 2.43
N PRO A 365 11.22 -15.62 3.04
CA PRO A 365 12.68 -15.75 3.21
C PRO A 365 13.14 -17.02 3.94
N HIS A 366 12.33 -17.58 4.83
CA HIS A 366 12.67 -18.81 5.56
C HIS A 366 12.43 -20.08 4.73
N GLU A 367 11.64 -19.99 3.66
CA GLU A 367 11.32 -21.10 2.77
C GLU A 367 12.29 -21.20 1.58
N VAL A 368 13.09 -20.17 1.31
CA VAL A 368 13.91 -20.07 0.08
C VAL A 368 14.85 -21.26 -0.08
N ALA A 369 15.61 -21.64 0.95
CA ALA A 369 16.57 -22.76 0.83
C ALA A 369 15.85 -24.08 0.52
N ASP A 370 14.79 -24.41 1.26
CA ASP A 370 13.98 -25.62 1.04
C ASP A 370 13.32 -25.61 -0.34
N TYR A 371 12.80 -24.46 -0.77
CA TYR A 371 12.18 -24.28 -2.08
C TYR A 371 13.17 -24.55 -3.23
N LEU A 372 14.40 -24.05 -3.09
CA LEU A 372 15.47 -24.19 -4.08
C LEU A 372 16.11 -25.58 -4.08
N SER A 373 16.04 -26.33 -2.98
CA SER A 373 16.76 -27.61 -2.76
C SER A 373 16.56 -28.68 -3.85
N SER A 374 15.46 -28.62 -4.59
CA SER A 374 15.18 -29.54 -5.71
C SER A 374 15.91 -29.23 -7.02
N ALA A 375 16.56 -28.06 -7.13
CA ALA A 375 17.36 -27.69 -8.29
C ALA A 375 18.71 -28.45 -8.32
N ASP A 376 19.44 -28.29 -9.41
CA ASP A 376 20.75 -28.93 -9.60
C ASP A 376 21.90 -27.96 -9.35
N LEU A 377 21.77 -26.69 -9.75
CA LEU A 377 22.81 -25.66 -9.65
C LEU A 377 22.23 -24.28 -9.31
N GLY A 378 22.91 -23.52 -8.46
CA GLY A 378 22.61 -22.12 -8.15
C GLY A 378 23.46 -21.14 -8.95
N LEU A 379 22.84 -20.13 -9.57
CA LEU A 379 23.53 -19.18 -10.46
C LEU A 379 23.81 -17.83 -9.80
N THR A 380 25.06 -17.36 -9.94
CA THR A 380 25.50 -15.99 -9.60
C THR A 380 26.26 -15.33 -10.77
N PRO A 381 25.57 -15.00 -11.88
CA PRO A 381 26.22 -14.55 -13.11
C PRO A 381 26.50 -13.05 -13.11
N PHE A 382 27.08 -12.52 -12.05
CA PHE A 382 27.18 -11.07 -11.84
C PHE A 382 28.21 -10.39 -12.73
N ARG A 383 27.94 -9.14 -13.12
CA ARG A 383 28.90 -8.29 -13.81
C ARG A 383 29.94 -7.74 -12.82
N ARG A 384 31.12 -7.42 -13.32
CA ARG A 384 32.21 -6.83 -12.53
C ARG A 384 32.02 -5.33 -12.29
N VAL A 385 31.05 -5.01 -11.43
CA VAL A 385 30.80 -3.65 -10.92
C VAL A 385 31.26 -3.53 -9.47
N PRO A 386 31.62 -2.33 -8.96
CA PRO A 386 32.26 -2.17 -7.65
C PRO A 386 31.54 -2.88 -6.50
N ASN A 387 30.22 -2.79 -6.42
CA ASN A 387 29.44 -3.44 -5.36
C ASN A 387 29.40 -4.98 -5.46
N CYS A 388 29.44 -5.54 -6.67
CA CYS A 388 29.53 -6.99 -6.83
C CYS A 388 30.94 -7.49 -6.45
N GLU A 389 31.98 -6.72 -6.74
CA GLU A 389 33.39 -7.05 -6.48
C GLU A 389 33.80 -7.10 -5.00
N VAL A 390 32.90 -6.70 -4.10
CA VAL A 390 33.18 -6.54 -2.67
C VAL A 390 32.20 -7.30 -1.79
N SER A 391 31.18 -7.97 -2.33
CA SER A 391 30.11 -8.57 -1.53
C SER A 391 29.91 -10.05 -1.82
N LEU A 392 29.69 -10.83 -0.76
CA LEU A 392 29.15 -12.19 -0.87
C LEU A 392 27.62 -12.09 -0.75
N PRO A 393 26.87 -12.21 -1.85
CA PRO A 393 25.43 -11.95 -1.85
C PRO A 393 24.68 -13.06 -1.11
N THR A 394 23.54 -12.73 -0.49
CA THR A 394 22.69 -13.68 0.26
C THR A 394 22.35 -14.96 -0.50
N LYS A 395 22.17 -14.87 -1.83
CA LYS A 395 21.86 -16.03 -2.67
C LYS A 395 22.95 -17.11 -2.65
N VAL A 396 24.22 -16.75 -2.45
CA VAL A 396 25.29 -17.74 -2.27
C VAL A 396 24.99 -18.60 -1.04
N SER A 397 24.71 -17.95 0.09
CA SER A 397 24.32 -18.65 1.32
C SER A 397 23.02 -19.44 1.16
N GLU A 398 22.01 -18.91 0.46
CA GLU A 398 20.75 -19.62 0.19
C GLU A 398 20.97 -20.90 -0.64
N TYR A 399 21.76 -20.83 -1.71
CA TYR A 399 22.08 -21.97 -2.56
C TYR A 399 22.88 -23.03 -1.80
N LEU A 400 23.87 -22.62 -1.01
CA LEU A 400 24.67 -23.55 -0.22
C LEU A 400 23.82 -24.23 0.86
N GLN A 401 22.95 -23.50 1.56
CA GLN A 401 22.00 -24.11 2.51
C GLN A 401 20.99 -25.04 1.82
N ALA A 402 20.65 -24.79 0.56
CA ALA A 402 19.87 -25.68 -0.30
C ALA A 402 20.69 -26.87 -0.87
N ARG A 403 21.98 -26.97 -0.51
CA ARG A 403 22.96 -27.96 -1.03
C ARG A 403 23.13 -27.92 -2.56
N LEU A 404 23.06 -26.72 -3.14
CA LEU A 404 23.27 -26.47 -4.56
C LEU A 404 24.70 -26.00 -4.83
N PRO A 405 25.48 -26.73 -5.66
CA PRO A 405 26.72 -26.21 -6.20
C PRO A 405 26.51 -24.92 -6.99
N LEU A 406 27.54 -24.08 -6.98
CA LEU A 406 27.49 -22.75 -7.58
C LEU A 406 28.05 -22.74 -9.01
N VAL A 407 27.40 -22.00 -9.90
CA VAL A 407 28.01 -21.53 -11.14
C VAL A 407 28.05 -20.01 -11.09
N THR A 408 29.24 -19.47 -10.92
CA THR A 408 29.46 -18.04 -10.65
C THR A 408 30.34 -17.39 -11.71
N SER A 409 30.10 -16.11 -11.97
CA SER A 409 31.06 -15.32 -12.73
C SER A 409 32.33 -15.02 -11.91
N ASP A 410 33.37 -14.55 -12.58
CA ASP A 410 34.72 -14.23 -12.05
C ASP A 410 34.78 -12.96 -11.19
N VAL A 411 33.66 -12.58 -10.57
CA VAL A 411 33.59 -11.53 -9.55
C VAL A 411 34.45 -11.93 -8.35
N ARG A 412 35.37 -11.06 -7.95
CA ARG A 412 36.52 -11.35 -7.06
C ARG A 412 36.15 -12.10 -5.79
N VAL A 413 35.15 -11.62 -5.04
CA VAL A 413 34.79 -12.18 -3.72
C VAL A 413 34.13 -13.56 -3.86
N ILE A 414 33.18 -13.70 -4.79
CA ILE A 414 32.47 -14.97 -4.99
C ILE A 414 33.41 -16.02 -5.59
N LYS A 415 34.22 -15.62 -6.58
CA LYS A 415 35.27 -16.47 -7.18
C LYS A 415 36.21 -17.03 -6.13
N ALA A 416 36.81 -16.16 -5.31
CA ALA A 416 37.75 -16.57 -4.28
C ALA A 416 37.11 -17.57 -3.30
N TYR A 417 35.87 -17.29 -2.86
CA TYR A 417 35.13 -18.18 -1.96
C TYR A 417 34.84 -19.55 -2.58
N VAL A 418 34.38 -19.57 -3.84
CA VAL A 418 34.05 -20.80 -4.56
C VAL A 418 35.30 -21.65 -4.83
N GLU A 419 36.40 -21.04 -5.25
CA GLU A 419 37.67 -21.73 -5.55
C GLU A 419 38.35 -22.25 -4.29
N GLU A 420 38.39 -21.47 -3.21
CA GLU A 420 39.02 -21.86 -1.94
C GLU A 420 38.34 -23.09 -1.32
N LYS A 421 37.00 -23.11 -1.35
CA LYS A 421 36.19 -24.14 -0.69
C LYS A 421 35.74 -25.27 -1.64
N GLY A 422 36.02 -25.15 -2.95
CA GLY A 422 35.63 -26.14 -3.96
C GLY A 422 34.12 -26.27 -4.18
N LEU A 423 33.36 -25.16 -4.06
CA LEU A 423 31.89 -25.17 -3.98
C LEU A 423 31.18 -25.08 -5.34
N GLY A 424 31.92 -25.03 -6.45
CA GLY A 424 31.33 -24.75 -7.76
C GLY A 424 32.34 -24.53 -8.88
N GLU A 425 31.83 -23.99 -9.98
CA GLU A 425 32.60 -23.64 -11.18
C GLU A 425 32.49 -22.14 -11.47
N VAL A 426 33.58 -21.57 -12.00
CA VAL A 426 33.70 -20.14 -12.31
C VAL A 426 33.73 -19.94 -13.83
N PHE A 427 33.10 -18.85 -14.30
CA PHE A 427 33.13 -18.43 -15.70
C PHE A 427 33.42 -16.93 -15.83
N THR A 428 33.74 -16.46 -17.04
CA THR A 428 33.99 -15.04 -17.29
C THR A 428 32.67 -14.29 -17.47
N TRP A 429 32.45 -13.24 -16.69
CA TRP A 429 31.12 -12.59 -16.58
C TRP A 429 30.48 -12.13 -17.89
N ASP A 430 31.25 -11.81 -18.93
CA ASP A 430 30.80 -11.32 -20.24
C ASP A 430 30.98 -12.32 -21.39
N ASP A 431 31.24 -13.60 -21.08
CA ASP A 431 31.42 -14.65 -22.09
C ASP A 431 30.49 -15.86 -21.87
N PRO A 432 29.36 -15.93 -22.61
CA PRO A 432 28.42 -17.06 -22.56
C PRO A 432 29.06 -18.42 -22.86
N THR A 433 30.15 -18.47 -23.65
CA THR A 433 30.85 -19.72 -23.98
C THR A 433 31.51 -20.31 -22.74
N THR A 434 32.13 -19.46 -21.92
CA THR A 434 32.75 -19.89 -20.67
C THR A 434 31.70 -20.28 -19.64
N PHE A 435 30.54 -19.61 -19.64
CA PHE A 435 29.38 -19.99 -18.82
C PHE A 435 28.91 -21.41 -19.17
N VAL A 436 28.69 -21.71 -20.46
CA VAL A 436 28.28 -23.05 -20.94
C VAL A 436 29.28 -24.12 -20.50
N ALA A 437 30.58 -23.85 -20.63
CA ALA A 437 31.63 -24.78 -20.20
C ALA A 437 31.61 -25.01 -18.68
N ALA A 438 31.44 -23.95 -17.88
CA ALA A 438 31.35 -24.04 -16.42
C ALA A 438 30.09 -24.79 -15.96
N ALA A 439 28.93 -24.45 -16.50
CA ALA A 439 27.67 -25.12 -16.20
C ALA A 439 27.72 -26.62 -16.57
N SER A 440 28.29 -26.96 -17.73
CA SER A 440 28.48 -28.34 -18.16
C SER A 440 29.39 -29.15 -17.23
N ARG A 441 30.49 -28.55 -16.75
CA ARG A 441 31.39 -29.20 -15.77
C ARG A 441 30.70 -29.35 -14.42
N ALA A 442 30.00 -28.32 -13.95
CA ALA A 442 29.27 -28.34 -12.69
C ALA A 442 28.17 -29.42 -12.68
N LEU A 443 27.40 -29.57 -13.76
CA LEU A 443 26.40 -30.63 -13.88
C LEU A 443 27.05 -32.04 -13.82
N LYS A 444 28.18 -32.24 -14.49
CA LYS A 444 28.91 -33.53 -14.47
C LYS A 444 29.50 -33.86 -13.10
N ARG A 445 29.95 -32.85 -12.36
CA ARG A 445 30.58 -32.97 -11.04
C ARG A 445 29.61 -32.66 -9.90
N ARG A 446 28.30 -32.63 -10.15
CA ARG A 446 27.30 -32.15 -9.19
C ARG A 446 27.41 -32.84 -7.81
N SER A 447 27.55 -34.17 -7.79
CA SER A 447 27.67 -34.93 -6.54
C SER A 447 28.92 -34.55 -5.74
N GLU A 448 30.07 -34.48 -6.42
CA GLU A 448 31.36 -34.09 -5.81
C GLU A 448 31.27 -32.66 -5.24
N LEU A 449 30.73 -31.72 -6.01
CA LEU A 449 30.59 -30.33 -5.58
C LEU A 449 29.56 -30.18 -4.45
N ALA A 450 28.50 -30.99 -4.43
CA ALA A 450 27.52 -30.97 -3.35
C ALA A 450 28.09 -31.57 -2.05
N GLU A 451 28.97 -32.56 -2.14
CA GLU A 451 29.69 -33.12 -0.99
C GLU A 451 30.68 -32.13 -0.36
N ALA A 452 31.24 -31.20 -1.16
CA ALA A 452 32.08 -30.11 -0.67
C ALA A 452 31.32 -29.09 0.18
N ILE A 453 29.98 -29.07 0.13
CA ILE A 453 29.12 -28.24 0.98
C ILE A 453 29.00 -28.90 2.36
N THR A 454 30.05 -28.77 3.16
CA THR A 454 30.14 -29.37 4.50
C THR A 454 29.31 -28.62 5.53
N GLU A 455 29.02 -29.27 6.67
CA GLU A 455 28.33 -28.62 7.79
C GLU A 455 29.08 -27.39 8.34
N ASP A 456 30.42 -27.34 8.22
CA ASP A 456 31.20 -26.17 8.62
C ASP A 456 30.90 -24.97 7.71
N VAL A 457 30.80 -25.17 6.39
CA VAL A 457 30.40 -24.13 5.43
C VAL A 457 28.97 -23.66 5.73
N LEU A 458 28.05 -24.58 5.99
CA LEU A 458 26.66 -24.24 6.32
C LEU A 458 26.56 -23.46 7.65
N LYS A 459 27.37 -23.82 8.64
CA LYS A 459 27.40 -23.12 9.93
C LYS A 459 28.02 -21.73 9.81
N GLU A 460 29.11 -21.60 9.04
CA GLU A 460 29.75 -20.31 8.71
C GLU A 460 28.73 -19.35 8.08
N LEU A 461 27.92 -19.86 7.15
CA LEU A 461 26.88 -19.11 6.43
C LEU A 461 25.48 -19.27 7.05
N SER A 462 25.39 -19.27 8.37
CA SER A 462 24.13 -19.29 9.13
C SER A 462 23.89 -17.97 9.86
N TRP A 463 22.63 -17.52 9.93
CA TRP A 463 22.30 -16.30 10.67
C TRP A 463 22.67 -16.37 12.14
N GLU A 464 22.57 -17.56 12.73
CA GLU A 464 22.94 -17.85 14.11
C GLU A 464 24.41 -17.51 14.38
N GLN A 465 25.31 -17.88 13.46
CA GLN A 465 26.72 -17.53 13.55
C GLN A 465 26.97 -16.04 13.27
N GLN A 466 26.30 -15.47 12.27
CA GLN A 466 26.49 -14.07 11.87
C GLN A 466 26.00 -13.09 12.97
N SER A 467 24.87 -13.38 13.60
CA SER A 467 24.27 -12.51 14.62
C SER A 467 25.00 -12.53 15.97
N ALA A 468 25.77 -13.57 16.29
CA ALA A 468 26.49 -13.68 17.57
C ALA A 468 27.45 -12.50 17.81
N GLY A 469 28.23 -12.10 16.80
CA GLY A 469 29.13 -10.95 16.90
C GLY A 469 28.38 -9.63 17.05
N LEU A 470 27.23 -9.49 16.38
CA LEU A 470 26.38 -8.31 16.46
C LEU A 470 25.77 -8.12 17.86
N LEU A 471 25.30 -9.20 18.48
CA LEU A 471 24.78 -9.18 19.85
C LEU A 471 25.86 -8.80 20.87
N GLU A 472 27.07 -9.32 20.70
CA GLU A 472 28.21 -8.98 21.56
C GLU A 472 28.61 -7.50 21.43
N LEU A 473 28.55 -6.96 20.20
CA LEU A 473 28.79 -5.55 19.95
C LEU A 473 27.76 -4.67 20.69
N TYR A 474 26.48 -5.03 20.71
CA TYR A 474 25.46 -4.27 21.45
C TYR A 474 25.77 -4.21 22.95
N ARG A 475 26.18 -5.33 23.56
CA ARG A 475 26.55 -5.40 24.98
C ARG A 475 27.78 -4.54 25.27
N THR A 476 28.79 -4.64 24.42
CA THR A 476 30.05 -3.90 24.54
C THR A 476 29.83 -2.39 24.49
N LEU A 477 29.09 -1.89 23.48
CA LEU A 477 28.86 -0.45 23.30
C LEU A 477 27.96 0.13 24.41
N SER A 478 26.84 -0.55 24.69
CA SER A 478 25.87 -0.07 25.69
C SER A 478 26.38 -0.22 27.13
N LYS A 479 27.33 -1.14 27.37
CA LYS A 479 27.71 -1.64 28.70
C LYS A 479 26.52 -2.20 29.48
N LYS A 480 25.54 -2.79 28.77
CA LYS A 480 24.36 -3.43 29.34
C LYS A 480 24.27 -4.87 28.86
N THR A 481 23.85 -5.74 29.77
CA THR A 481 23.56 -7.15 29.48
C THR A 481 22.08 -7.38 29.74
N PRO A 482 21.31 -7.88 28.77
CA PRO A 482 19.93 -8.26 29.01
C PRO A 482 19.81 -9.33 30.11
N PRO A 483 18.73 -9.35 30.90
CA PRO A 483 18.44 -10.47 31.79
C PRO A 483 18.14 -11.74 30.97
N VAL A 484 18.19 -12.91 31.63
CA VAL A 484 18.00 -14.28 31.08
C VAL A 484 17.26 -14.32 29.73
N PRO A 485 17.80 -15.00 28.69
CA PRO A 485 17.16 -15.16 27.40
C PRO A 485 15.68 -15.52 27.52
N VAL A 486 14.83 -14.88 26.72
CA VAL A 486 13.39 -15.16 26.72
C VAL A 486 13.15 -16.54 26.12
N ALA A 487 12.21 -17.31 26.69
CA ALA A 487 11.76 -18.58 26.13
C ALA A 487 11.39 -18.47 24.63
N GLU A 488 11.60 -19.58 23.91
CA GLU A 488 11.62 -19.78 22.45
C GLU A 488 10.75 -18.80 21.61
N ILE A 489 11.40 -17.78 21.04
CA ILE A 489 10.82 -16.95 19.96
C ILE A 489 11.13 -17.66 18.63
N PRO A 490 10.14 -18.16 17.87
CA PRO A 490 10.39 -18.78 16.58
C PRO A 490 11.01 -17.78 15.60
N TRP A 491 11.97 -18.23 14.78
CA TRP A 491 12.51 -17.40 13.70
C TRP A 491 11.48 -17.08 12.60
N THR A 492 10.42 -17.89 12.51
CA THR A 492 9.29 -17.71 11.60
C THR A 492 8.19 -16.80 12.16
N VAL A 493 8.42 -16.14 13.30
CA VAL A 493 7.46 -15.25 13.92
C VAL A 493 6.93 -14.22 12.92
N GLN A 494 5.61 -14.21 12.75
CA GLN A 494 4.95 -13.27 11.85
C GLN A 494 4.53 -12.03 12.61
N GLU A 495 4.46 -10.92 11.88
CA GLU A 495 3.87 -9.71 12.40
C GLU A 495 2.37 -9.92 12.62
N THR A 496 1.91 -9.54 13.81
CA THR A 496 0.51 -9.52 14.20
C THR A 496 0.13 -8.07 14.47
N PRO A 497 -1.07 -7.63 14.06
CA PRO A 497 -1.65 -6.40 14.58
C PRO A 497 -1.56 -6.45 16.11
N GLY A 498 -1.05 -5.38 16.74
CA GLY A 498 -0.83 -5.35 18.18
C GLY A 498 -2.10 -5.77 18.92
N ALA A 499 -1.95 -6.65 19.92
CA ALA A 499 -3.07 -7.25 20.64
C ALA A 499 -4.04 -6.21 21.23
N ALA A 500 -5.15 -5.98 20.51
CA ALA A 500 -6.47 -6.08 21.11
C ALA A 500 -6.86 -7.57 21.15
N ARG A 501 -7.54 -7.97 22.21
CA ARG A 501 -7.77 -9.35 22.68
C ARG A 501 -8.35 -10.31 21.64
N ILE A 502 -7.96 -11.58 21.80
CA ILE A 502 -8.49 -12.79 21.16
C ILE A 502 -10.03 -12.82 21.24
N GLY A 503 -10.68 -12.85 20.08
CA GLY A 503 -12.02 -13.40 19.90
C GLY A 503 -11.91 -14.59 18.95
N SER A 504 -12.12 -15.80 19.48
CA SER A 504 -12.27 -17.00 18.66
C SER A 504 -13.48 -16.84 17.75
N SER A 505 -13.29 -16.97 16.44
CA SER A 505 -14.37 -17.39 15.54
C SER A 505 -13.86 -18.48 14.61
N SER A 506 -14.55 -19.60 14.69
CA SER A 506 -14.50 -20.73 13.78
C SER A 506 -14.91 -20.31 12.36
N GLY A 507 -14.08 -20.67 11.38
CA GLY A 507 -14.34 -20.52 9.94
C GLY A 507 -13.47 -19.44 9.29
N LYS A 508 -12.60 -19.79 8.34
CA LYS A 508 -11.78 -18.83 7.57
C LYS A 508 -12.70 -17.87 6.77
N PRO A 509 -12.67 -16.54 6.98
CA PRO A 509 -13.36 -15.55 6.14
C PRO A 509 -12.36 -14.75 5.29
N GLY A 510 -12.61 -14.60 3.97
CA GLY A 510 -11.74 -13.75 3.13
C GLY A 510 -11.67 -14.05 1.63
N VAL A 511 -12.48 -14.96 1.08
CA VAL A 511 -12.69 -15.08 -0.38
C VAL A 511 -14.06 -14.49 -0.71
N PRO A 512 -14.24 -13.71 -1.79
CA PRO A 512 -15.53 -13.13 -2.17
C PRO A 512 -16.65 -14.19 -2.24
N VAL A 513 -17.82 -13.89 -1.67
CA VAL A 513 -18.96 -14.84 -1.55
C VAL A 513 -20.10 -14.51 -2.52
N TRP A 514 -19.89 -13.63 -3.51
CA TRP A 514 -20.86 -13.40 -4.59
C TRP A 514 -20.56 -14.29 -5.80
N THR A 515 -21.58 -14.58 -6.59
CA THR A 515 -21.43 -15.35 -7.83
C THR A 515 -20.61 -14.55 -8.84
N SER A 516 -19.34 -14.92 -9.05
CA SER A 516 -18.44 -14.27 -10.01
C SER A 516 -19.00 -14.32 -11.43
N LEU A 517 -18.64 -13.32 -12.25
CA LEU A 517 -19.08 -13.25 -13.65
C LEU A 517 -18.94 -14.58 -14.40
N GLY A 518 -20.07 -15.08 -14.87
CA GLY A 518 -20.16 -16.39 -15.51
C GLY A 518 -21.18 -16.42 -16.65
N SER A 519 -21.68 -17.61 -16.96
CA SER A 519 -22.67 -17.86 -18.02
C SER A 519 -24.11 -17.54 -17.60
N THR A 520 -24.31 -16.77 -16.53
CA THR A 520 -25.65 -16.39 -16.06
C THR A 520 -26.32 -15.42 -17.04
N PRO A 521 -27.67 -15.40 -17.10
CA PRO A 521 -28.40 -14.48 -17.97
C PRO A 521 -28.07 -13.01 -17.71
N VAL A 522 -27.88 -12.65 -16.44
CA VAL A 522 -27.51 -11.29 -16.03
C VAL A 522 -26.07 -11.29 -15.53
N LYS A 523 -25.23 -10.56 -16.25
CA LYS A 523 -23.84 -10.22 -15.92
C LYS A 523 -23.77 -8.76 -15.50
N LEU A 524 -23.63 -8.51 -14.21
CA LEU A 524 -23.73 -7.21 -13.56
C LEU A 524 -22.35 -6.67 -13.18
N GLY A 525 -22.00 -5.47 -13.66
CA GLY A 525 -20.90 -4.69 -13.09
C GLY A 525 -21.39 -3.75 -11.99
N ILE A 526 -20.62 -3.58 -10.91
CA ILE A 526 -20.85 -2.55 -9.89
C ILE A 526 -19.54 -1.79 -9.63
N GLY A 527 -19.56 -0.46 -9.65
CA GLY A 527 -18.38 0.35 -9.35
C GLY A 527 -18.32 1.66 -10.14
N PRO A 528 -17.21 2.42 -10.07
CA PRO A 528 -15.94 2.07 -9.44
C PRO A 528 -15.67 2.67 -8.04
N ALA A 529 -16.66 3.22 -7.31
CA ALA A 529 -16.37 3.92 -6.04
C ALA A 529 -16.20 2.98 -4.82
N ASN A 530 -17.14 2.06 -4.62
CA ASN A 530 -17.24 1.11 -3.50
C ASN A 530 -17.12 1.77 -2.11
N TYR A 531 -17.77 2.92 -1.92
CA TYR A 531 -17.70 3.65 -0.64
C TYR A 531 -18.25 2.80 0.52
N ALA A 532 -17.49 2.72 1.61
CA ALA A 532 -17.84 1.89 2.78
C ALA A 532 -18.15 0.42 2.44
N GLY A 533 -17.55 -0.11 1.36
CA GLY A 533 -17.77 -1.48 0.89
C GLY A 533 -19.18 -1.77 0.36
N GLN A 534 -19.98 -0.73 0.10
CA GLN A 534 -21.38 -0.91 -0.29
C GLN A 534 -21.55 -1.57 -1.65
N GLY A 535 -20.63 -1.37 -2.60
CA GLY A 535 -20.66 -2.07 -3.89
C GLY A 535 -20.50 -3.58 -3.72
N ALA A 536 -19.60 -4.00 -2.83
CA ALA A 536 -19.41 -5.40 -2.46
C ALA A 536 -20.62 -5.98 -1.74
N ALA A 537 -21.18 -5.24 -0.78
CA ALA A 537 -22.35 -5.66 -0.03
C ALA A 537 -23.60 -5.79 -0.93
N PHE A 538 -23.74 -4.91 -1.92
CA PHE A 538 -24.79 -5.00 -2.93
C PHE A 538 -24.58 -6.20 -3.85
N ALA A 539 -23.34 -6.47 -4.28
CA ALA A 539 -23.01 -7.66 -5.07
C ALA A 539 -23.38 -8.96 -4.33
N GLN A 540 -23.06 -9.03 -3.04
CA GLN A 540 -23.41 -10.14 -2.16
C GLN A 540 -24.94 -10.32 -2.09
N ALA A 541 -25.66 -9.25 -1.74
CA ALA A 541 -27.11 -9.28 -1.58
C ALA A 541 -27.84 -9.68 -2.87
N VAL A 542 -27.44 -9.10 -4.01
CA VAL A 542 -28.07 -9.35 -5.31
C VAL A 542 -27.83 -10.80 -5.78
N SER A 543 -26.58 -11.28 -5.72
CA SER A 543 -26.26 -12.63 -6.18
C SER A 543 -26.86 -13.73 -5.29
N GLN A 544 -26.96 -13.48 -3.98
CA GLN A 544 -27.66 -14.40 -3.06
C GLN A 544 -29.17 -14.44 -3.31
N ALA A 545 -29.79 -13.30 -3.57
CA ALA A 545 -31.22 -13.22 -3.82
C ALA A 545 -31.63 -13.69 -5.23
N ASN A 546 -30.70 -13.70 -6.18
CA ASN A 546 -30.97 -14.08 -7.56
C ASN A 546 -29.84 -14.92 -8.18
N PRO A 547 -30.01 -16.25 -8.31
CA PRO A 547 -28.98 -17.12 -8.89
C PRO A 547 -28.71 -16.88 -10.38
N ASP A 548 -29.59 -16.16 -11.09
CA ASP A 548 -29.39 -15.78 -12.50
C ASP A 548 -28.50 -14.55 -12.67
N VAL A 549 -27.99 -13.98 -11.57
CA VAL A 549 -27.12 -12.81 -11.57
C VAL A 549 -25.71 -13.20 -11.14
N SER A 550 -24.75 -12.96 -12.03
CA SER A 550 -23.33 -12.96 -11.69
C SER A 550 -22.82 -11.52 -11.67
N VAL A 551 -21.88 -11.23 -10.77
CA VAL A 551 -21.43 -9.87 -10.46
C VAL A 551 -19.91 -9.75 -10.56
N GLU A 552 -19.43 -8.59 -11.03
CA GLU A 552 -18.03 -8.15 -10.89
C GLU A 552 -18.02 -6.75 -10.27
N VAL A 553 -17.32 -6.62 -9.14
CA VAL A 553 -17.15 -5.36 -8.41
C VAL A 553 -15.82 -4.73 -8.78
N VAL A 554 -15.86 -3.49 -9.24
CA VAL A 554 -14.68 -2.69 -9.58
C VAL A 554 -14.51 -1.58 -8.56
N MET A 555 -13.28 -1.34 -8.11
CA MET A 555 -12.95 -0.26 -7.18
C MET A 555 -11.74 0.54 -7.65
N ASN A 556 -11.89 1.86 -7.70
CA ASN A 556 -10.78 2.79 -7.91
C ASN A 556 -10.02 2.97 -6.59
N GLN A 557 -8.80 2.44 -6.52
CA GLN A 557 -7.95 2.50 -5.35
C GLN A 557 -7.07 3.74 -5.38
N ARG A 558 -6.98 4.42 -4.25
CA ARG A 558 -6.02 5.48 -3.94
C ARG A 558 -5.21 5.05 -2.72
N ALA A 559 -4.06 5.67 -2.51
CA ALA A 559 -3.25 5.42 -1.31
C ALA A 559 -3.99 5.72 0.02
N ASP A 560 -5.13 6.41 -0.02
CA ASP A 560 -5.93 6.81 1.15
C ASP A 560 -7.33 6.15 1.21
N THR A 561 -7.67 5.23 0.30
CA THR A 561 -8.92 4.46 0.39
C THR A 561 -8.72 3.20 1.23
N PHE A 562 -9.69 2.89 2.10
CA PHE A 562 -9.76 1.60 2.79
C PHE A 562 -9.91 0.45 1.78
N ASP A 563 -9.27 -0.69 2.05
CA ASP A 563 -9.37 -1.88 1.22
C ASP A 563 -10.71 -2.58 1.45
N TYR A 564 -11.72 -2.17 0.69
CA TYR A 564 -13.00 -2.87 0.64
C TYR A 564 -12.96 -3.99 -0.40
N PRO A 565 -13.63 -5.13 -0.16
CA PRO A 565 -13.65 -6.23 -1.12
C PRO A 565 -14.12 -5.79 -2.51
N ALA A 566 -13.39 -6.19 -3.54
CA ALA A 566 -13.74 -6.01 -4.95
C ALA A 566 -13.05 -7.10 -5.79
N ASP A 567 -13.60 -7.42 -6.95
CA ASP A 567 -12.97 -8.35 -7.90
C ASP A 567 -11.81 -7.68 -8.63
N VAL A 568 -11.94 -6.36 -8.88
CA VAL A 568 -10.90 -5.62 -9.58
C VAL A 568 -10.59 -4.26 -8.96
N TYR A 569 -9.29 -4.05 -8.70
CA TYR A 569 -8.74 -2.79 -8.22
C TYR A 569 -8.08 -2.03 -9.37
N VAL A 570 -8.42 -0.75 -9.51
CA VAL A 570 -7.85 0.14 -10.53
C VAL A 570 -7.18 1.31 -9.84
N ASP A 571 -5.90 1.53 -10.08
CA ASP A 571 -5.18 2.68 -9.53
C ASP A 571 -5.78 3.99 -10.06
N ALA A 572 -6.40 4.76 -9.17
CA ALA A 572 -7.08 6.00 -9.51
C ALA A 572 -6.15 7.07 -10.10
N SER A 573 -4.84 7.00 -9.83
CA SER A 573 -3.84 7.91 -10.40
C SER A 573 -3.58 7.63 -11.89
N ARG A 574 -3.85 6.40 -12.33
CA ARG A 574 -3.60 5.90 -13.69
C ARG A 574 -4.82 5.92 -14.61
N LEU A 575 -5.97 6.43 -14.15
CA LEU A 575 -7.21 6.51 -14.95
C LEU A 575 -7.08 7.36 -16.23
N GLY A 576 -6.05 8.20 -16.32
CA GLY A 576 -5.71 8.98 -17.51
C GLY A 576 -4.90 8.22 -18.57
N GLU A 577 -4.37 7.04 -18.23
CA GLU A 577 -3.49 6.24 -19.09
C GLU A 577 -4.32 5.40 -20.08
N LEU A 578 -3.88 5.35 -21.34
CA LEU A 578 -4.66 4.77 -22.43
C LEU A 578 -4.78 3.25 -22.35
N ASP A 579 -3.75 2.56 -21.85
CA ASP A 579 -3.76 1.12 -21.60
C ASP A 579 -4.83 0.76 -20.56
N ILE A 580 -4.88 1.46 -19.42
CA ILE A 580 -5.91 1.28 -18.39
C ILE A 580 -7.30 1.58 -18.96
N GLN A 581 -7.46 2.66 -19.71
CA GLN A 581 -8.73 3.02 -20.34
C GLN A 581 -9.22 1.94 -21.32
N LEU A 582 -8.32 1.40 -22.15
CA LEU A 582 -8.66 0.33 -23.09
C LEU A 582 -8.96 -0.99 -22.37
N GLU A 583 -8.28 -1.28 -21.26
CA GLU A 583 -8.59 -2.43 -20.42
C GLU A 583 -10.00 -2.35 -19.84
N GLN A 584 -10.39 -1.18 -19.30
CA GLN A 584 -11.75 -0.97 -18.80
C GLN A 584 -12.80 -1.12 -19.91
N VAL A 585 -12.54 -0.59 -21.11
CA VAL A 585 -13.43 -0.77 -22.27
C VAL A 585 -13.60 -2.25 -22.60
N LYS A 586 -12.50 -3.01 -22.71
CA LYS A 586 -12.53 -4.45 -23.01
C LYS A 586 -13.24 -5.26 -21.91
N ARG A 587 -13.08 -4.85 -20.65
CA ARG A 587 -13.70 -5.49 -19.50
C ARG A 587 -15.22 -5.36 -19.54
N ILE A 588 -15.73 -4.19 -19.88
CA ILE A 588 -17.17 -3.90 -19.82
C ILE A 588 -17.86 -4.29 -21.12
N VAL A 589 -17.34 -3.84 -22.28
CA VAL A 589 -17.99 -4.00 -23.58
C VAL A 589 -17.96 -5.45 -24.01
N GLY A 590 -19.15 -6.06 -24.17
CA GLY A 590 -19.31 -7.46 -24.58
C GLY A 590 -19.31 -8.45 -23.42
N ARG A 591 -18.89 -8.04 -22.21
CA ARG A 591 -18.91 -8.89 -21.02
C ARG A 591 -20.14 -8.60 -20.16
N TYR A 592 -20.44 -7.32 -19.91
CA TYR A 592 -21.54 -6.92 -19.04
C TYR A 592 -22.86 -6.82 -19.80
N SER A 593 -23.94 -7.21 -19.13
CA SER A 593 -25.31 -6.97 -19.57
C SER A 593 -25.94 -5.78 -18.83
N HIS A 594 -25.57 -5.61 -17.56
CA HIS A 594 -26.06 -4.58 -16.66
C HIS A 594 -24.87 -3.93 -15.95
N LEU A 595 -25.01 -2.65 -15.60
CA LEU A 595 -23.99 -1.88 -14.90
C LEU A 595 -24.66 -0.91 -13.92
N ILE A 596 -24.33 -1.03 -12.63
CA ILE A 596 -24.63 -0.01 -11.63
C ILE A 596 -23.39 0.88 -11.49
N VAL A 597 -23.53 2.11 -11.95
CA VAL A 597 -22.45 3.11 -11.87
C VAL A 597 -22.50 3.75 -10.51
N ASP A 598 -21.46 3.47 -9.74
CA ASP A 598 -21.29 3.95 -8.39
C ASP A 598 -20.72 5.39 -8.38
N ALA A 599 -21.34 6.26 -7.57
CA ALA A 599 -20.99 7.67 -7.37
C ALA A 599 -20.85 8.51 -8.66
N PHE A 600 -21.57 8.14 -9.73
CA PHE A 600 -21.55 8.81 -11.04
C PHE A 600 -20.14 8.88 -11.69
N MET A 601 -19.22 8.05 -11.23
CA MET A 601 -17.85 8.03 -11.73
C MET A 601 -17.77 7.45 -13.14
N PRO A 602 -16.81 7.89 -13.97
CA PRO A 602 -16.63 7.29 -15.29
C PRO A 602 -16.07 5.86 -15.16
N VAL A 603 -16.56 4.97 -16.01
CA VAL A 603 -16.23 3.53 -15.97
C VAL A 603 -15.15 3.14 -16.98
N PHE A 604 -14.89 3.97 -17.99
CA PHE A 604 -13.78 3.77 -18.94
C PHE A 604 -12.51 4.54 -18.56
N GLY A 605 -12.32 4.85 -17.27
CA GLY A 605 -11.31 5.80 -16.81
C GLY A 605 -11.65 7.23 -17.26
N ARG A 606 -10.65 8.05 -17.59
CA ARG A 606 -10.87 9.43 -18.07
C ARG A 606 -10.96 9.56 -19.60
N LEU A 607 -11.27 8.46 -20.29
CA LEU A 607 -11.26 8.39 -21.76
C LEU A 607 -12.26 9.37 -22.38
N ASN A 608 -13.49 9.44 -21.85
CA ASN A 608 -14.57 10.28 -22.38
C ASN A 608 -14.93 11.47 -21.47
N GLY A 609 -14.10 11.77 -20.46
CA GLY A 609 -14.32 12.87 -19.52
C GLY A 609 -14.17 12.44 -18.06
N GLU A 610 -14.57 13.33 -17.15
CA GLU A 610 -14.42 13.15 -15.69
C GLU A 610 -15.67 12.56 -15.01
N THR A 611 -16.74 12.28 -15.77
CA THR A 611 -18.02 11.78 -15.24
C THR A 611 -18.61 10.71 -16.15
N ILE A 612 -19.55 9.92 -15.62
CA ILE A 612 -20.24 8.88 -16.38
C ILE A 612 -20.91 9.38 -17.67
N ALA A 613 -21.30 10.66 -17.74
CA ALA A 613 -21.96 11.24 -18.91
C ALA A 613 -21.20 10.99 -20.22
N GLY A 614 -19.85 11.03 -20.17
CA GLY A 614 -19.01 10.75 -21.32
C GLY A 614 -19.10 9.31 -21.83
N ASP A 615 -19.36 8.35 -20.95
CA ASP A 615 -19.36 6.92 -21.25
C ASP A 615 -20.74 6.40 -21.67
N LEU A 616 -21.83 7.10 -21.31
CA LEU A 616 -23.21 6.65 -21.53
C LEU A 616 -23.52 6.31 -22.99
N ALA A 617 -23.03 7.10 -23.94
CA ALA A 617 -23.27 6.85 -25.37
C ALA A 617 -22.61 5.54 -25.84
N ALA A 618 -21.41 5.25 -25.36
CA ALA A 618 -20.68 4.03 -25.67
C ALA A 618 -21.32 2.80 -24.99
N LEU A 619 -21.73 2.93 -23.72
CA LEU A 619 -22.45 1.88 -22.99
C LEU A 619 -23.79 1.52 -23.66
N ARG A 620 -24.55 2.53 -24.11
CA ARG A 620 -25.79 2.34 -24.87
C ARG A 620 -25.54 1.61 -26.20
N LYS A 621 -24.49 1.99 -26.93
CA LYS A 621 -24.11 1.30 -28.18
C LYS A 621 -23.69 -0.15 -27.93
N ALA A 622 -23.05 -0.42 -26.80
CA ALA A 622 -22.69 -1.75 -26.34
C ALA A 622 -23.88 -2.56 -25.79
N ARG A 623 -25.09 -1.98 -25.75
CA ARG A 623 -26.31 -2.59 -25.21
C ARG A 623 -26.22 -3.00 -23.73
N VAL A 624 -25.40 -2.28 -22.95
CA VAL A 624 -25.34 -2.44 -21.50
C VAL A 624 -26.47 -1.62 -20.88
N LYS A 625 -27.35 -2.25 -20.08
CA LYS A 625 -28.35 -1.56 -19.27
C LYS A 625 -27.63 -0.87 -18.10
N VAL A 626 -27.86 0.42 -17.90
CA VAL A 626 -27.13 1.22 -16.90
C VAL A 626 -28.09 1.77 -15.85
N ALA A 627 -27.69 1.73 -14.58
CA ALA A 627 -28.32 2.43 -13.48
C ALA A 627 -27.29 3.30 -12.75
N LEU A 628 -27.74 4.37 -12.09
CA LEU A 628 -26.88 5.28 -11.33
C LEU A 628 -27.15 5.13 -9.83
N LEU A 629 -26.08 4.97 -9.04
CA LEU A 629 -26.13 4.90 -7.59
C LEU A 629 -25.46 6.12 -6.97
N SER A 630 -26.12 6.73 -5.98
CA SER A 630 -25.63 7.92 -5.29
C SER A 630 -25.36 7.67 -3.80
N HIS A 631 -24.29 8.27 -3.30
CA HIS A 631 -23.93 8.27 -1.89
C HIS A 631 -23.72 9.69 -1.38
N GLY A 632 -24.39 10.05 -0.27
CA GLY A 632 -24.14 11.29 0.46
C GLY A 632 -24.01 12.54 -0.43
N SER A 633 -22.85 13.19 -0.33
CA SER A 633 -22.53 14.42 -1.08
C SER A 633 -22.25 14.24 -2.57
N ASP A 634 -22.48 13.05 -3.14
CA ASP A 634 -22.58 12.88 -4.59
C ASP A 634 -23.78 13.63 -5.17
N ILE A 635 -24.86 13.77 -4.39
CA ILE A 635 -26.08 14.48 -4.79
C ILE A 635 -26.61 15.46 -3.75
N ARG A 636 -26.28 15.28 -2.46
CA ARG A 636 -26.69 16.19 -1.38
C ARG A 636 -26.14 17.59 -1.63
N HIS A 637 -27.04 18.53 -1.92
CA HIS A 637 -26.66 19.87 -2.35
C HIS A 637 -26.39 20.77 -1.14
N PRO A 638 -25.19 21.38 -1.01
CA PRO A 638 -24.82 22.14 0.19
C PRO A 638 -25.80 23.23 0.61
N ASP A 639 -26.28 24.09 -0.30
CA ASP A 639 -27.17 25.21 0.07
C ASP A 639 -28.55 24.73 0.46
N ARG A 640 -29.14 23.82 -0.31
CA ARG A 640 -30.44 23.25 0.02
C ARG A 640 -30.40 22.54 1.36
N HIS A 641 -29.29 21.86 1.66
CA HIS A 641 -29.09 21.25 2.96
C HIS A 641 -28.94 22.28 4.09
N LEU A 642 -28.26 23.41 3.84
CA LEU A 642 -28.19 24.55 4.78
C LEU A 642 -29.56 25.20 5.03
N GLU A 643 -30.41 25.26 3.99
CA GLU A 643 -31.78 25.78 4.07
C GLU A 643 -32.71 24.84 4.85
N ARG A 644 -32.61 23.51 4.61
CA ARG A 644 -33.46 22.50 5.26
C ARG A 644 -33.06 22.18 6.70
N HIS A 645 -31.76 22.22 7.01
CA HIS A 645 -31.22 21.73 8.28
C HIS A 645 -30.50 22.84 9.06
N GLU A 646 -31.06 23.20 10.21
CA GLU A 646 -30.44 24.13 11.16
C GLU A 646 -29.00 23.71 11.48
N TYR A 647 -28.80 22.43 11.81
CA TYR A 647 -27.50 21.87 12.18
C TYR A 647 -26.65 21.39 11.00
N SER A 648 -26.97 21.76 9.76
CA SER A 648 -26.31 21.31 8.53
C SER A 648 -24.78 21.15 8.65
N LEU A 649 -24.26 19.98 8.22
CA LEU A 649 -22.82 19.68 8.22
C LEU A 649 -21.98 20.70 7.42
N PHE A 650 -22.59 21.40 6.46
CA PHE A 650 -21.89 22.36 5.62
C PHE A 650 -21.54 23.67 6.33
N ARG A 651 -22.10 23.92 7.52
CA ARG A 651 -21.69 25.04 8.38
C ARG A 651 -20.28 24.86 8.94
N ASP A 652 -19.88 23.60 9.16
CA ASP A 652 -18.58 23.24 9.73
C ASP A 652 -17.62 22.69 8.64
N ALA A 653 -18.00 22.79 7.36
CA ALA A 653 -17.20 22.30 6.26
C ALA A 653 -15.90 23.12 6.12
N PRO A 654 -14.74 22.47 5.91
CA PRO A 654 -13.49 23.18 5.62
C PRO A 654 -13.61 24.08 4.38
N GLU A 655 -12.80 25.14 4.35
CA GLU A 655 -12.82 26.14 3.27
C GLU A 655 -12.71 25.48 1.87
N GLY A 656 -13.61 25.89 0.97
CA GLY A 656 -13.68 25.39 -0.41
C GLY A 656 -14.25 23.97 -0.58
N ILE A 657 -14.58 23.23 0.49
CA ILE A 657 -15.21 21.90 0.36
C ILE A 657 -16.66 22.02 -0.09
N ALA A 658 -17.45 22.92 0.52
CA ALA A 658 -18.85 23.12 0.16
C ALA A 658 -19.01 23.52 -1.31
N GLU A 659 -18.16 24.42 -1.82
CA GLU A 659 -18.17 24.83 -3.24
C GLU A 659 -17.91 23.66 -4.19
N LYS A 660 -16.91 22.81 -3.88
CA LYS A 660 -16.60 21.62 -4.69
C LYS A 660 -17.75 20.62 -4.68
N LEU A 661 -18.36 20.39 -3.53
CA LEU A 661 -19.49 19.47 -3.40
C LEU A 661 -20.75 20.00 -4.07
N ARG A 662 -20.98 21.32 -4.06
CA ARG A 662 -22.03 21.97 -4.85
C ARG A 662 -21.85 21.70 -6.34
N ALA A 663 -20.67 21.99 -6.90
CA ALA A 663 -20.40 21.77 -8.31
C ALA A 663 -20.55 20.28 -8.71
N LYS A 664 -20.15 19.35 -7.81
CA LYS A 664 -20.33 17.91 -8.00
C LYS A 664 -21.81 17.53 -8.00
N ALA A 665 -22.57 17.95 -6.99
CA ALA A 665 -23.99 17.65 -6.86
C ALA A 665 -24.81 18.23 -8.03
N GLU A 666 -24.55 19.47 -8.45
CA GLU A 666 -25.19 20.07 -9.62
C GLU A 666 -24.90 19.30 -10.92
N THR A 667 -23.65 18.87 -11.09
CA THR A 667 -23.25 18.07 -12.26
C THR A 667 -23.94 16.72 -12.25
N ASN A 668 -23.92 16.01 -11.12
CA ASN A 668 -24.53 14.68 -11.01
C ASN A 668 -26.06 14.74 -11.12
N ARG A 669 -26.70 15.78 -10.58
CA ARG A 669 -28.16 15.98 -10.73
C ARG A 669 -28.54 16.22 -12.18
N ARG A 670 -27.80 17.07 -12.89
CA ARG A 670 -28.00 17.27 -14.34
C ARG A 670 -27.87 15.96 -15.10
N ILE A 671 -26.85 15.14 -14.78
CA ILE A 671 -26.69 13.81 -15.39
C ILE A 671 -27.90 12.92 -15.09
N ALA A 672 -28.36 12.88 -13.84
CA ALA A 672 -29.50 12.08 -13.46
C ALA A 672 -30.77 12.49 -14.24
N ASP A 673 -31.06 13.79 -14.28
CA ASP A 673 -32.22 14.38 -14.96
C ASP A 673 -32.20 14.14 -16.48
N GLU A 674 -31.03 14.26 -17.12
CA GLU A 674 -30.88 14.13 -18.58
C GLU A 674 -30.73 12.68 -19.06
N SER A 675 -30.30 11.76 -18.18
CA SER A 675 -29.93 10.41 -18.59
C SER A 675 -31.12 9.49 -18.90
N GLY A 676 -32.26 9.72 -18.24
CA GLY A 676 -33.42 8.82 -18.28
C GLY A 676 -33.14 7.41 -17.74
N LEU A 677 -32.08 7.24 -16.94
CA LEU A 677 -31.67 5.95 -16.37
C LEU A 677 -32.35 5.69 -15.02
N PRO A 678 -32.48 4.43 -14.58
CA PRO A 678 -32.83 4.10 -13.20
C PRO A 678 -31.86 4.74 -12.21
N LEU A 679 -32.42 5.37 -11.17
CA LEU A 679 -31.69 6.11 -10.14
C LEU A 679 -31.89 5.45 -8.78
N PHE A 680 -30.80 5.28 -8.04
CA PHE A 680 -30.80 4.72 -6.69
C PHE A 680 -30.02 5.60 -5.72
N VAL A 681 -30.48 5.67 -4.47
CA VAL A 681 -29.82 6.39 -3.39
C VAL A 681 -29.64 5.48 -2.17
N THR A 682 -28.52 5.61 -1.47
CA THR A 682 -28.18 4.71 -0.35
C THR A 682 -28.77 5.09 0.99
N THR A 683 -29.02 6.39 1.21
CA THR A 683 -29.68 6.89 2.41
C THR A 683 -30.95 7.65 2.02
N PRO A 684 -32.01 7.59 2.84
CA PRO A 684 -33.32 8.12 2.49
C PRO A 684 -33.33 9.64 2.29
N ASP A 685 -32.48 10.39 3.00
CA ASP A 685 -32.39 11.86 2.89
C ASP A 685 -31.99 12.34 1.48
N LEU A 686 -31.32 11.50 0.70
CA LEU A 686 -30.89 11.87 -0.65
C LEU A 686 -32.08 11.99 -1.62
N LEU A 687 -33.26 11.46 -1.27
CA LEU A 687 -34.50 11.66 -2.02
C LEU A 687 -34.93 13.13 -2.05
N ASP A 688 -34.52 13.94 -1.07
CA ASP A 688 -34.82 15.38 -1.06
C ASP A 688 -34.14 16.14 -2.21
N ASP A 689 -32.97 15.65 -2.66
CA ASP A 689 -32.22 16.21 -3.79
C ASP A 689 -32.38 15.42 -5.09
N LEU A 690 -32.85 14.16 -4.99
CA LEU A 690 -33.10 13.27 -6.13
C LEU A 690 -34.41 12.48 -5.97
N PRO A 691 -35.59 13.14 -6.05
CA PRO A 691 -36.88 12.52 -5.73
C PRO A 691 -37.32 11.44 -6.72
N ALA A 692 -36.75 11.41 -7.92
CA ALA A 692 -36.99 10.36 -8.92
C ALA A 692 -36.25 9.05 -8.60
N ALA A 693 -35.32 9.05 -7.65
CA ALA A 693 -34.58 7.86 -7.26
C ALA A 693 -35.38 6.93 -6.35
N LYS A 694 -34.97 5.66 -6.32
CA LYS A 694 -35.45 4.68 -5.34
C LYS A 694 -34.43 4.54 -4.23
N TRP A 695 -34.90 4.45 -2.99
CA TRP A 695 -34.03 4.16 -1.87
C TRP A 695 -33.60 2.69 -1.91
N ALA A 696 -32.30 2.46 -2.11
CA ALA A 696 -31.62 1.18 -2.05
C ALA A 696 -30.76 1.18 -0.78
N PRO A 697 -31.24 0.67 0.36
CA PRO A 697 -30.61 0.87 1.65
C PRO A 697 -29.16 0.40 1.71
N LEU A 698 -28.39 1.03 2.61
CA LEU A 698 -27.08 0.55 3.00
C LEU A 698 -27.16 -0.93 3.44
N VAL A 699 -26.16 -1.73 3.08
CA VAL A 699 -26.10 -3.15 3.46
C VAL A 699 -24.96 -3.36 4.46
N VAL A 700 -25.25 -4.10 5.53
CA VAL A 700 -24.32 -4.51 6.58
C VAL A 700 -24.50 -6.01 6.82
N ASP A 701 -23.42 -6.72 7.16
CA ASP A 701 -23.49 -8.11 7.62
C ASP A 701 -24.10 -8.16 9.03
N VAL A 702 -25.42 -8.08 9.11
CA VAL A 702 -26.17 -8.02 10.37
C VAL A 702 -25.81 -9.18 11.31
N ALA A 703 -25.52 -10.37 10.76
CA ALA A 703 -25.14 -11.53 11.55
C ALA A 703 -23.79 -11.34 12.26
N SER A 704 -22.80 -10.75 11.58
CA SER A 704 -21.49 -10.48 12.19
C SER A 704 -21.53 -9.46 13.33
N TRP A 705 -22.55 -8.59 13.37
CA TRP A 705 -22.69 -7.51 14.35
C TRP A 705 -23.44 -7.91 15.61
N VAL A 706 -24.16 -9.03 15.62
CA VAL A 706 -24.91 -9.52 16.79
C VAL A 706 -24.04 -9.47 18.06
N SER A 707 -24.61 -8.90 19.11
CA SER A 707 -24.02 -8.81 20.44
C SER A 707 -25.01 -9.35 21.46
N GLU A 708 -24.52 -10.20 22.37
CA GLU A 708 -25.26 -10.65 23.55
C GLU A 708 -25.00 -9.75 24.77
N ALA A 709 -24.15 -8.73 24.62
CA ALA A 709 -23.82 -7.83 25.72
C ALA A 709 -25.08 -7.05 26.14
N PRO A 710 -25.45 -7.09 27.44
CA PRO A 710 -26.64 -6.41 27.91
C PRO A 710 -26.51 -4.90 27.71
N VAL A 711 -27.63 -4.28 27.36
CA VAL A 711 -27.77 -2.83 27.15
C VAL A 711 -28.41 -2.24 28.40
N MET A 712 -27.78 -1.21 28.96
CA MET A 712 -28.29 -0.50 30.13
C MET A 712 -28.40 -1.35 31.40
N GLU A 713 -27.53 -2.34 31.61
CA GLU A 713 -27.36 -3.00 32.93
C GLU A 713 -26.31 -2.31 33.81
N ARG A 714 -25.33 -1.63 33.21
CA ARG A 714 -24.23 -0.97 33.96
C ARG A 714 -24.74 0.27 34.70
N LYS A 715 -24.41 0.40 35.98
CA LYS A 715 -24.73 1.62 36.77
C LYS A 715 -24.35 2.91 36.03
N ARG A 716 -23.18 2.91 35.37
CA ARG A 716 -22.70 3.97 34.50
C ARG A 716 -22.64 3.42 33.06
N PRO A 717 -23.58 3.77 32.16
CA PRO A 717 -23.63 3.23 30.81
C PRO A 717 -22.48 3.75 29.94
N ILE A 718 -21.99 2.90 29.04
CA ILE A 718 -20.96 3.26 28.05
C ILE A 718 -21.61 3.92 26.85
N VAL A 719 -21.21 5.16 26.58
CA VAL A 719 -21.71 5.98 25.48
C VAL A 719 -20.61 6.14 24.44
N LEU A 720 -20.80 5.59 23.24
CA LEU A 720 -19.80 5.56 22.18
C LEU A 720 -20.13 6.57 21.07
N HIS A 721 -19.14 7.33 20.62
CA HIS A 721 -19.21 8.13 19.40
C HIS A 721 -17.97 7.85 18.53
N ALA A 722 -18.16 7.56 17.24
CA ALA A 722 -17.05 7.21 16.34
C ALA A 722 -17.05 8.02 15.02
N PRO A 723 -16.53 9.25 15.02
CA PRO A 723 -16.53 10.09 13.82
C PRO A 723 -15.33 9.78 12.90
N SER A 724 -15.60 9.42 11.64
CA SER A 724 -14.54 9.37 10.61
C SER A 724 -14.07 10.76 10.18
N LYS A 725 -14.96 11.75 10.23
CA LYS A 725 -14.68 13.18 10.09
C LYS A 725 -15.56 13.96 11.05
N ARG A 726 -14.96 14.59 12.07
CA ARG A 726 -15.69 15.33 13.11
C ARG A 726 -16.74 16.30 12.56
N TRP A 727 -16.37 17.12 11.57
CA TRP A 727 -17.26 18.13 10.98
C TRP A 727 -18.51 17.54 10.30
N THR A 728 -18.43 16.32 9.73
CA THR A 728 -19.59 15.67 9.12
C THR A 728 -20.55 15.06 10.12
N LYS A 729 -20.10 14.83 11.37
CA LYS A 729 -20.89 14.17 12.42
C LYS A 729 -21.39 15.15 13.47
N GLY A 730 -20.88 16.37 13.49
CA GLY A 730 -21.20 17.36 14.53
C GLY A 730 -20.48 17.11 15.85
N THR A 731 -19.37 16.37 15.82
CA THR A 731 -18.65 15.92 17.03
C THR A 731 -18.37 17.09 17.97
N ASP A 732 -17.78 18.17 17.47
CA ASP A 732 -17.37 19.30 18.33
C ASP A 732 -18.57 20.03 18.97
N ARG A 733 -19.79 19.87 18.42
CA ARG A 733 -21.03 20.44 18.98
C ARG A 733 -21.61 19.61 20.13
N ILE A 734 -21.33 18.30 20.16
CA ILE A 734 -21.83 17.38 21.19
C ILE A 734 -20.81 17.13 22.30
N MET A 735 -19.52 17.36 22.04
CA MET A 735 -18.43 17.16 23.01
C MET A 735 -18.67 17.86 24.37
N PRO A 736 -19.13 19.12 24.45
CA PRO A 736 -19.32 19.78 25.75
C PRO A 736 -20.29 19.01 26.66
N VAL A 737 -21.43 18.58 26.13
CA VAL A 737 -22.45 17.82 26.87
C VAL A 737 -21.90 16.45 27.30
N LEU A 738 -21.20 15.76 26.41
CA LEU A 738 -20.66 14.43 26.68
C LEU A 738 -19.54 14.45 27.72
N THR A 739 -18.66 15.45 27.67
CA THR A 739 -17.60 15.65 28.66
C THR A 739 -18.20 15.96 30.04
N GLU A 740 -19.20 16.84 30.11
CA GLU A 740 -19.86 17.17 31.39
C GLU A 740 -20.55 15.94 32.02
N LEU A 741 -21.30 15.17 31.22
CA LEU A 741 -21.94 13.93 31.67
C LEU A 741 -20.92 12.86 32.06
N HIS A 742 -19.77 12.83 31.40
CA HIS A 742 -18.67 11.94 31.75
C HIS A 742 -18.04 12.30 33.08
N ASP A 743 -17.68 13.57 33.26
CA ASP A 743 -16.97 14.08 34.43
C ASP A 743 -17.84 14.06 35.69
N SER A 744 -19.16 14.25 35.54
CA SER A 744 -20.14 14.07 36.62
C SER A 744 -20.38 12.59 36.99
N GLY A 745 -19.83 11.65 36.21
CA GLY A 745 -19.95 10.21 36.47
C GLY A 745 -21.28 9.59 36.01
N LEU A 746 -22.12 10.32 35.27
CA LEU A 746 -23.39 9.82 34.75
C LEU A 746 -23.20 8.83 33.59
N ILE A 747 -22.20 9.04 32.73
CA ILE A 747 -21.89 8.15 31.59
C ILE A 747 -20.40 7.85 31.49
N ASP A 748 -20.02 6.70 30.93
CA ASP A 748 -18.65 6.42 30.48
C ASP A 748 -18.57 6.73 28.99
N PHE A 749 -18.02 7.89 28.63
CA PHE A 749 -18.01 8.38 27.26
C PHE A 749 -16.74 7.90 26.58
N ARG A 750 -16.89 7.23 25.44
CA ARG A 750 -15.79 6.74 24.61
C ARG A 750 -15.87 7.40 23.24
N LEU A 751 -14.88 8.25 22.95
CA LEU A 751 -14.66 8.80 21.62
C LEU A 751 -13.71 7.89 20.86
N ALA A 752 -14.21 7.26 19.80
CA ALA A 752 -13.46 6.33 18.95
C ALA A 752 -13.06 7.02 17.65
N GLU A 753 -11.81 7.46 17.57
CA GLU A 753 -11.25 8.09 16.39
C GLU A 753 -10.00 7.35 15.93
N ASP A 754 -9.85 7.23 14.62
CA ASP A 754 -8.61 6.74 14.02
C ASP A 754 -8.20 5.30 14.39
N ILE A 755 -9.17 4.50 14.85
CA ILE A 755 -9.00 3.09 15.21
C ILE A 755 -9.30 2.15 14.02
N PRO A 756 -8.72 0.93 14.00
CA PRO A 756 -9.07 -0.12 13.05
C PRO A 756 -10.55 -0.54 13.15
N TRP A 757 -11.15 -0.95 12.03
CA TRP A 757 -12.57 -1.34 11.97
C TRP A 757 -12.93 -2.49 12.94
N ALA A 758 -12.04 -3.47 13.13
CA ALA A 758 -12.26 -4.57 14.08
C ALA A 758 -12.31 -4.09 15.54
N GLU A 759 -11.53 -3.08 15.90
CA GLU A 759 -11.56 -2.46 17.22
C GLU A 759 -12.83 -1.63 17.41
N MET A 760 -13.24 -0.88 16.36
CA MET A 760 -14.51 -0.18 16.34
C MET A 760 -15.69 -1.14 16.55
N GLN A 761 -15.67 -2.30 15.89
CA GLN A 761 -16.69 -3.33 16.06
C GLN A 761 -16.76 -3.83 17.51
N ALA A 762 -15.62 -4.07 18.14
CA ALA A 762 -15.58 -4.49 19.55
C ALA A 762 -16.15 -3.40 20.48
N LEU A 763 -15.79 -2.12 20.26
CA LEU A 763 -16.30 -1.00 21.05
C LEU A 763 -17.82 -0.84 20.92
N VAL A 764 -18.35 -0.95 19.70
CA VAL A 764 -19.81 -0.92 19.47
C VAL A 764 -20.49 -2.04 20.25
N LYS A 765 -19.98 -3.28 20.14
CA LYS A 765 -20.57 -4.44 20.84
C LYS A 765 -20.54 -4.29 22.37
N GLU A 766 -19.51 -3.66 22.91
CA GLU A 766 -19.36 -3.40 24.36
C GLU A 766 -20.23 -2.25 24.86
N SER A 767 -20.49 -1.24 24.01
CA SER A 767 -21.24 -0.03 24.37
C SER A 767 -22.68 -0.29 24.79
N ASP A 768 -23.26 0.64 25.55
CA ASP A 768 -24.68 0.68 25.91
C ASP A 768 -25.46 1.59 24.97
N LEU A 769 -24.89 2.74 24.59
CA LEU A 769 -25.50 3.73 23.70
C LEU A 769 -24.51 4.15 22.62
N VAL A 770 -24.99 4.38 21.40
CA VAL A 770 -24.17 4.86 20.27
C VAL A 770 -24.69 6.20 19.75
N LEU A 771 -23.81 7.17 19.59
CA LEU A 771 -24.09 8.48 19.01
C LEU A 771 -23.59 8.53 17.58
N ASP A 772 -24.47 8.84 16.63
CA ASP A 772 -24.13 9.11 15.23
C ASP A 772 -24.63 10.51 14.80
N GLN A 773 -24.20 10.96 13.62
CA GLN A 773 -24.65 12.13 12.86
C GLN A 773 -25.63 13.11 13.53
N PHE A 774 -25.10 14.21 14.06
CA PHE A 774 -25.88 15.33 14.62
C PHE A 774 -26.08 16.49 13.63
N THR A 775 -25.58 16.37 12.39
CA THR A 775 -25.56 17.48 11.42
C THR A 775 -26.10 17.13 10.04
N THR A 776 -26.39 15.86 9.76
CA THR A 776 -26.87 15.39 8.43
C THR A 776 -28.39 15.31 8.32
N GLY A 777 -29.12 15.12 9.43
CA GLY A 777 -30.57 14.85 9.37
C GLY A 777 -30.90 13.42 8.90
N SER A 778 -29.92 12.51 8.95
CA SER A 778 -30.00 11.14 8.43
C SER A 778 -29.03 10.23 9.18
N TYR A 779 -29.09 8.93 8.90
CA TYR A 779 -28.21 7.91 9.48
C TYR A 779 -27.32 7.27 8.41
N GLY A 780 -26.14 6.77 8.82
CA GLY A 780 -25.16 6.17 7.91
C GLY A 780 -24.79 4.75 8.31
N THR A 781 -23.76 4.18 7.67
CA THR A 781 -23.34 2.78 7.89
C THR A 781 -23.04 2.49 9.36
N PHE A 782 -22.35 3.40 10.06
CA PHE A 782 -22.03 3.25 11.48
C PHE A 782 -23.28 3.11 12.38
N ALA A 783 -24.33 3.89 12.11
CA ALA A 783 -25.60 3.74 12.81
C ALA A 783 -26.25 2.38 12.52
N VAL A 784 -26.17 1.89 11.28
CA VAL A 784 -26.69 0.58 10.91
C VAL A 784 -25.92 -0.56 11.58
N GLU A 785 -24.59 -0.46 11.65
CA GLU A 785 -23.72 -1.40 12.37
C GLU A 785 -24.06 -1.45 13.87
N ALA A 786 -24.28 -0.29 14.50
CA ALA A 786 -24.72 -0.19 15.88
C ALA A 786 -26.13 -0.78 16.10
N MET A 787 -27.06 -0.49 15.19
CA MET A 787 -28.40 -1.06 15.23
C MET A 787 -28.38 -2.59 15.09
N ALA A 788 -27.56 -3.12 14.19
CA ALA A 788 -27.36 -4.55 14.01
C ALA A 788 -26.74 -5.22 15.26
N ALA A 789 -25.91 -4.50 16.01
CA ALA A 789 -25.37 -4.91 17.30
C ALA A 789 -26.36 -4.77 18.48
N GLY A 790 -27.60 -4.35 18.20
CA GLY A 790 -28.66 -4.18 19.20
C GLY A 790 -28.45 -2.97 20.10
N LYS A 791 -27.69 -1.97 19.65
CA LYS A 791 -27.42 -0.76 20.42
C LYS A 791 -28.45 0.33 20.06
N PRO A 792 -29.06 0.99 21.05
CA PRO A 792 -29.81 2.22 20.83
C PRO A 792 -28.90 3.27 20.20
N VAL A 793 -29.35 3.86 19.09
CA VAL A 793 -28.61 4.89 18.35
C VAL A 793 -29.29 6.23 18.57
N ILE A 794 -28.48 7.25 18.89
CA ILE A 794 -28.92 8.64 19.07
C ILE A 794 -28.31 9.48 17.95
N GLY A 795 -29.13 10.32 17.30
CA GLY A 795 -28.66 11.23 16.25
C GLY A 795 -29.73 12.19 15.75
N TYR A 796 -29.34 13.13 14.90
CA TYR A 796 -30.28 14.08 14.31
C TYR A 796 -30.92 13.48 13.06
N ILE A 797 -32.23 13.22 13.13
CA ILE A 797 -33.03 12.63 12.05
C ILE A 797 -34.12 13.60 11.60
N SER A 798 -34.23 13.83 10.29
CA SER A 798 -35.27 14.67 9.70
C SER A 798 -36.61 13.95 9.58
N ASP A 799 -37.70 14.72 9.49
CA ASP A 799 -39.05 14.15 9.32
C ASP A 799 -39.21 13.42 7.99
N ALA A 800 -38.51 13.86 6.93
CA ALA A 800 -38.49 13.18 5.64
C ALA A 800 -37.88 11.77 5.73
N VAL A 801 -36.81 11.60 6.51
CA VAL A 801 -36.19 10.29 6.76
C VAL A 801 -37.12 9.38 7.56
N LYS A 802 -37.80 9.90 8.58
CA LYS A 802 -38.81 9.14 9.35
C LYS A 802 -39.98 8.72 8.46
N ALA A 803 -40.48 9.60 7.59
CA ALA A 803 -41.58 9.29 6.68
C ALA A 803 -41.21 8.19 5.68
N THR A 804 -39.97 8.19 5.16
CA THR A 804 -39.48 7.18 4.20
C THR A 804 -39.39 5.78 4.82
N THR A 805 -39.23 5.70 6.14
CA THR A 805 -39.16 4.45 6.92
C THR A 805 -40.49 4.12 7.61
N ASN A 806 -41.60 4.72 7.16
CA ASN A 806 -42.94 4.57 7.75
C ASN A 806 -43.01 4.83 9.27
N GLY A 807 -42.08 5.62 9.81
CA GLY A 807 -41.97 5.91 11.24
C GLY A 807 -41.35 4.78 12.07
N GLU A 808 -40.89 3.69 11.46
CA GLU A 808 -40.35 2.51 12.16
C GLU A 808 -38.88 2.68 12.58
N LEU A 809 -38.21 3.78 12.19
CA LEU A 809 -36.79 4.00 12.48
C LEU A 809 -36.52 4.11 14.00
N PRO A 810 -35.80 3.17 14.61
CA PRO A 810 -35.57 3.14 16.07
C PRO A 810 -34.35 3.98 16.48
N VAL A 811 -34.09 5.08 15.76
CA VAL A 811 -33.06 6.06 16.12
C VAL A 811 -33.69 7.14 16.98
N VAL A 812 -33.13 7.35 18.16
CA VAL A 812 -33.58 8.39 19.09
C VAL A 812 -33.15 9.75 18.56
N GLY A 813 -34.13 10.57 18.19
CA GLY A 813 -33.89 11.90 17.63
C GLY A 813 -33.33 12.87 18.68
N ALA A 814 -32.14 13.42 18.44
CA ALA A 814 -31.54 14.46 19.26
C ALA A 814 -30.81 15.49 18.39
N THR A 815 -30.85 16.76 18.82
CA THR A 815 -29.99 17.82 18.28
C THR A 815 -28.84 18.10 19.25
N PRO A 816 -27.80 18.84 18.86
CA PRO A 816 -26.78 19.29 19.82
C PRO A 816 -27.36 20.03 21.03
N ALA A 817 -28.47 20.75 20.85
CA ALA A 817 -29.12 21.50 21.92
C ALA A 817 -29.96 20.62 22.86
N THR A 818 -30.56 19.53 22.36
CA THR A 818 -31.43 18.64 23.16
C THR A 818 -30.75 17.35 23.63
N LEU A 819 -29.48 17.15 23.27
CA LEU A 819 -28.76 15.90 23.55
C LEU A 819 -28.70 15.58 25.05
N ARG A 820 -28.56 16.60 25.91
CA ARG A 820 -28.53 16.42 27.36
C ARG A 820 -29.83 15.80 27.88
N ASP A 821 -30.95 16.43 27.59
CA ASP A 821 -32.27 15.98 28.02
C ASP A 821 -32.59 14.58 27.49
N VAL A 822 -32.20 14.28 26.25
CA VAL A 822 -32.37 12.95 25.65
C VAL A 822 -31.53 11.90 26.39
N LEU A 823 -30.25 12.18 26.67
CA LEU A 823 -29.41 11.24 27.40
C LEU A 823 -29.92 11.02 28.83
N ASP A 824 -30.31 12.08 29.53
CA ASP A 824 -30.88 11.98 30.88
C ASP A 824 -32.14 11.10 30.88
N SER A 825 -33.07 11.33 29.92
CA SER A 825 -34.28 10.50 29.77
C SER A 825 -33.98 9.02 29.48
N LEU A 826 -32.98 8.72 28.63
CA LEU A 826 -32.58 7.34 28.33
C LEU A 826 -31.92 6.66 29.53
N ILE A 827 -31.14 7.42 30.33
CA ILE A 827 -30.50 6.91 31.54
C ILE A 827 -31.52 6.60 32.64
N GLU A 828 -32.59 7.41 32.74
CA GLU A 828 -33.70 7.20 33.65
C GLU A 828 -34.58 6.00 33.24
N ASP A 829 -34.98 5.91 31.96
CA ASP A 829 -35.76 4.79 31.43
C ASP A 829 -34.87 3.70 30.81
N ARG A 830 -34.21 2.94 31.67
CA ARG A 830 -33.24 1.91 31.26
C ARG A 830 -33.86 0.77 30.46
N GLU A 831 -35.05 0.31 30.84
CA GLU A 831 -35.73 -0.79 30.15
C GLU A 831 -36.32 -0.34 28.81
N GLY A 832 -36.92 0.86 28.75
CA GLY A 832 -37.33 1.45 27.47
C GLY A 832 -36.15 1.64 26.53
N THR A 833 -35.00 2.08 27.06
CA THR A 833 -33.77 2.21 26.29
C THR A 833 -33.26 0.86 25.77
N ALA A 834 -33.27 -0.19 26.58
CA ALA A 834 -32.94 -1.55 26.12
C ALA A 834 -33.93 -2.05 25.06
N ALA A 835 -35.22 -1.70 25.16
CA ALA A 835 -36.23 -2.03 24.15
C ALA A 835 -35.96 -1.38 22.79
N ILE A 836 -35.45 -0.15 22.77
CA ILE A 836 -35.01 0.52 21.53
C ILE A 836 -33.88 -0.28 20.87
N GLY A 837 -32.92 -0.78 21.65
CA GLY A 837 -31.85 -1.64 21.14
C GLY A 837 -32.36 -2.92 20.48
N ARG A 838 -33.41 -3.53 21.05
CA ARG A 838 -34.08 -4.70 20.44
C ARG A 838 -34.78 -4.35 19.13
N ALA A 839 -35.49 -3.23 19.08
CA ALA A 839 -36.14 -2.73 17.86
C ALA A 839 -35.11 -2.38 16.76
N SER A 840 -33.93 -1.87 17.13
CA SER A 840 -32.81 -1.63 16.22
C SER A 840 -32.36 -2.87 15.47
N VAL A 841 -32.32 -4.05 16.13
CA VAL A 841 -31.96 -5.31 15.48
C VAL A 841 -32.99 -5.68 14.42
N GLU A 842 -34.28 -5.55 14.74
CA GLU A 842 -35.37 -5.85 13.79
C GLU A 842 -35.31 -4.92 12.58
N PHE A 843 -35.15 -3.61 12.80
CA PHE A 843 -35.01 -2.64 11.73
C PHE A 843 -33.79 -2.94 10.82
N ALA A 844 -32.63 -3.24 11.42
CA ALA A 844 -31.43 -3.62 10.66
C ALA A 844 -31.64 -4.90 9.84
N ARG A 845 -32.33 -5.92 10.40
CA ARG A 845 -32.66 -7.15 9.67
C ARG A 845 -33.65 -6.93 8.54
N THR A 846 -34.60 -6.00 8.70
CA THR A 846 -35.63 -5.74 7.68
C THR A 846 -35.07 -4.96 6.49
N TYR A 847 -34.32 -3.88 6.76
CA TYR A 847 -33.92 -2.94 5.71
C TYR A 847 -32.45 -3.08 5.29
N HIS A 848 -31.57 -3.62 6.15
CA HIS A 848 -30.11 -3.47 5.99
C HIS A 848 -29.32 -4.77 5.87
N ASP A 849 -29.97 -5.94 5.89
CA ASP A 849 -29.30 -7.23 5.66
C ASP A 849 -29.09 -7.59 4.18
N GLY A 850 -29.51 -6.69 3.28
CA GLY A 850 -29.36 -6.83 1.83
C GLY A 850 -30.61 -7.31 1.09
N ARG A 851 -31.58 -7.97 1.76
CA ARG A 851 -32.77 -8.49 1.06
C ARG A 851 -33.62 -7.38 0.45
N TRP A 852 -33.83 -6.30 1.21
CA TRP A 852 -34.56 -5.13 0.71
C TRP A 852 -33.85 -4.46 -0.47
N THR A 853 -32.53 -4.27 -0.36
CA THR A 853 -31.71 -3.71 -1.43
C THR A 853 -31.77 -4.55 -2.70
N ALA A 854 -31.65 -5.88 -2.58
CA ALA A 854 -31.80 -6.79 -3.72
C ALA A 854 -33.20 -6.71 -4.35
N GLN A 855 -34.26 -6.61 -3.54
CA GLN A 855 -35.63 -6.44 -4.03
C GLN A 855 -35.80 -5.12 -4.80
N VAL A 856 -35.27 -4.00 -4.29
CA VAL A 856 -35.32 -2.69 -4.95
C VAL A 856 -34.60 -2.72 -6.30
N LEU A 857 -33.44 -3.39 -6.36
CA LEU A 857 -32.64 -3.53 -7.58
C LEU A 857 -33.24 -4.54 -8.58
N SER A 858 -34.11 -5.46 -8.13
CA SER A 858 -34.67 -6.52 -8.98
C SER A 858 -35.40 -5.99 -10.22
N GLY A 859 -36.05 -4.82 -10.13
CA GLY A 859 -36.73 -4.21 -11.28
C GLY A 859 -35.79 -3.75 -12.39
N PHE A 860 -34.54 -3.41 -12.06
CA PHE A 860 -33.50 -3.07 -13.03
C PHE A 860 -32.83 -4.30 -13.64
N LEU A 861 -32.76 -5.40 -12.88
CA LEU A 861 -32.09 -6.64 -13.27
C LEU A 861 -32.97 -7.58 -14.14
N LYS A 862 -34.27 -7.29 -14.24
CA LYS A 862 -35.18 -7.90 -15.21
C LYS A 862 -35.04 -7.19 -16.56
#